data_AF-A0CRV4-F1
#
_entry.id   AF-A0CRV4-F1
#
_cell.length_a   1.000
_cell.length_b   1.000
_cell.length_c   1.000
_cell.angle_alpha   90.00
_cell.angle_beta   90.00
_cell.angle_gamma   90.00
#
_symmetry.space_group_name_H-M   'P 1'
#
loop_
_entity.id
_entity.type
_entity.pdbx_description
1 polymer ?
#
loop_
_entity_poly.entity_id
_entity_poly.type
_entity_poly.pdbx_seq_one_letter_code
_entity_poly.pdbx_strand_id
1 'polypeptide(L)'
;MLQGFCFVSMYQPSFTLNLKVQKVILLIYYCQILTLAFPIDGWDQWNYRDGALRMMKNLLNIILIFPLVIEVKSQALIYVLIVLFFLFNLFMLSAIFWIVKFKNKLSFILTITYWYLVLVPKLFFIPQLFVFIGSMSFGKRALLYSNFEFQVFLPINILSILVLTYNCFFSIYFIRKMRLLKDNGLVQKFSQLCFLRELVVIAIIYLHFLNRIPIVNALQLILMNGFFLILLLDALHFNTYHPQIKRFALILISGCIGLLLIISINVISQNKLIPEEQLIIIQLIVATLFVFISVFYQNRKIVYQLQGDSNSHYQIQFVEWLFYTFIELNQKKKKQQNLFFYSLFIQYHQQKCASCLKKILQHKKIASKSIKYYVLNCVLQNALKLSFGSDYELLEIYYADFLNKIKKQPLSSYVELKGFVLKHQKISHHFKSTISYLFEELEEIILNENNLVENESHNYEKNYLDQILPQVLQLIDKKIEIWSEQIRGLDTIYDLEKLIFGYSKEVVICQDTLQKYLQIDLLKFNEIQKVKSVIELRITSIFLLIILNDFYNSLKCEQQIQEILQIENSLPNDVISNIDILHDNLCLVMVSMVKDRGFIKNTKKHQIANYFGLEVEEVESINHINLFIPQYLVEIHTQFLQSYLETAQTSLFHQYQIHNKQNWKITLVFLMIILQLHVYQKLRKHQSSSYLMRVARFYQ
;
A
#
# COMPACT_ATOMS: atom_id res chain seq x y z
N MET A 1 -25.40 -17.20 6.84
CA MET A 1 -23.92 -17.20 6.88
C MET A 1 -23.31 -16.13 5.96
N LEU A 2 -23.59 -16.10 4.65
CA LEU A 2 -23.07 -15.06 3.72
C LEU A 2 -23.53 -13.63 4.08
N GLN A 3 -24.79 -13.45 4.48
CA GLN A 3 -25.31 -12.16 4.98
C GLN A 3 -24.62 -11.71 6.28
N GLY A 4 -24.33 -12.64 7.19
CA GLY A 4 -23.58 -12.35 8.42
C GLY A 4 -22.13 -11.95 8.15
N PHE A 5 -21.48 -12.59 7.17
CA PHE A 5 -20.11 -12.23 6.74
C PHE A 5 -20.05 -10.86 6.04
N CYS A 6 -21.04 -10.52 5.22
CA CYS A 6 -21.15 -9.19 4.62
C CYS A 6 -21.36 -8.10 5.69
N PHE A 7 -22.14 -8.39 6.74
CA PHE A 7 -22.34 -7.48 7.88
C PHE A 7 -21.05 -7.23 8.68
N VAL A 8 -20.23 -8.26 8.90
CA VAL A 8 -18.93 -8.10 9.60
C VAL A 8 -17.95 -7.27 8.76
N SER A 9 -17.97 -7.38 7.43
CA SER A 9 -17.15 -6.53 6.55
C SER A 9 -17.64 -5.08 6.44
N MET A 10 -18.90 -4.79 6.80
CA MET A 10 -19.45 -3.43 6.82
C MET A 10 -18.97 -2.59 8.01
N TYR A 11 -18.41 -3.23 9.05
CA TYR A 11 -17.89 -2.57 10.25
C TYR A 11 -16.44 -2.08 10.12
N GLN A 12 -15.71 -2.50 9.08
CA GLN A 12 -14.41 -1.91 8.79
C GLN A 12 -14.61 -0.62 7.98
N PRO A 13 -13.95 0.50 8.34
CA PRO A 13 -13.98 1.73 7.56
C PRO A 13 -13.35 1.56 6.15
N SER A 14 -12.74 0.41 5.88
CA SER A 14 -12.26 0.02 4.57
C SER A 14 -13.42 -0.43 3.67
N PHE A 15 -13.68 0.35 2.62
CA PHE A 15 -14.53 0.00 1.48
C PHE A 15 -13.97 -1.16 0.61
N THR A 16 -13.05 -1.98 1.14
CA THR A 16 -12.38 -3.08 0.43
C THR A 16 -12.83 -4.43 0.97
N LEU A 17 -13.41 -5.26 0.10
CA LEU A 17 -13.76 -6.65 0.42
C LEU A 17 -12.53 -7.56 0.26
N ASN A 18 -12.46 -8.63 1.05
CA ASN A 18 -11.46 -9.68 0.83
C ASN A 18 -11.59 -10.27 -0.60
N LEU A 19 -10.47 -10.39 -1.32
CA LEU A 19 -10.41 -10.91 -2.69
C LEU A 19 -11.09 -12.28 -2.85
N LYS A 20 -11.00 -13.16 -1.84
CA LYS A 20 -11.69 -14.46 -1.88
C LYS A 20 -13.21 -14.30 -1.92
N VAL A 21 -13.73 -13.39 -1.12
CA VAL A 21 -15.17 -13.09 -1.05
C VAL A 21 -15.65 -12.48 -2.36
N GLN A 22 -14.87 -11.54 -2.94
CA GLN A 22 -15.20 -10.96 -4.24
C GLN A 22 -15.26 -12.02 -5.36
N LYS A 23 -14.35 -13.01 -5.35
CA LYS A 23 -14.38 -14.15 -6.29
C LYS A 23 -15.62 -15.02 -6.11
N VAL A 24 -16.01 -15.31 -4.87
CA VAL A 24 -17.22 -16.08 -4.57
C VAL A 24 -18.47 -15.35 -5.05
N ILE A 25 -18.57 -14.03 -4.82
CA ILE A 25 -19.71 -13.22 -5.26
C ILE A 25 -19.85 -13.25 -6.80
N LEU A 26 -18.74 -13.13 -7.53
CA LEU A 26 -18.77 -13.22 -9.00
C LEU A 26 -19.11 -14.61 -9.50
N LEU A 27 -18.64 -15.66 -8.82
CA LEU A 27 -19.03 -17.03 -9.14
C LEU A 27 -20.53 -17.22 -8.99
N ILE A 28 -21.11 -16.77 -7.85
CA ILE A 28 -22.55 -16.82 -7.60
C ILE A 28 -23.31 -16.08 -8.71
N TYR A 29 -22.91 -14.85 -9.03
CA TYR A 29 -23.54 -14.03 -10.06
C TYR A 29 -23.60 -14.75 -11.43
N TYR A 30 -22.49 -15.32 -11.89
CA TYR A 30 -22.49 -16.02 -13.19
C TYR A 30 -23.23 -17.37 -13.14
N CYS A 31 -23.21 -18.07 -12.01
CA CYS A 31 -24.03 -19.26 -11.82
C CYS A 31 -25.54 -18.93 -11.85
N GLN A 32 -25.97 -17.80 -11.27
CA GLN A 32 -27.36 -17.30 -11.34
C GLN A 32 -27.83 -16.92 -12.75
N ILE A 33 -26.90 -16.61 -13.65
CA ILE A 33 -27.23 -16.37 -15.07
C ILE A 33 -27.29 -17.71 -15.80
N LEU A 34 -26.31 -18.59 -15.54
CA LEU A 34 -26.22 -19.90 -16.18
C LEU A 34 -27.42 -20.79 -15.86
N THR A 35 -28.00 -20.70 -14.66
CA THR A 35 -29.25 -21.36 -14.28
C THR A 35 -30.40 -21.10 -15.26
N LEU A 36 -30.47 -19.91 -15.86
CA LEU A 36 -31.56 -19.57 -16.79
C LEU A 36 -31.53 -20.43 -18.07
N ALA A 37 -30.38 -21.05 -18.39
CA ALA A 37 -30.23 -22.01 -19.48
C ALA A 37 -30.69 -23.45 -19.12
N PHE A 38 -31.07 -23.69 -17.86
CA PHE A 38 -31.52 -24.99 -17.35
C PHE A 38 -32.94 -24.90 -16.77
N PRO A 39 -33.99 -24.80 -17.62
CA PRO A 39 -35.37 -24.72 -17.17
C PRO A 39 -35.80 -25.92 -16.32
N ILE A 40 -36.75 -25.69 -15.41
CA ILE A 40 -37.17 -26.70 -14.41
C ILE A 40 -37.91 -27.87 -15.07
N ASP A 41 -38.71 -27.58 -16.08
CA ASP A 41 -39.46 -28.61 -16.81
C ASP A 41 -38.62 -29.25 -17.93
N GLY A 42 -37.36 -28.84 -18.09
CA GLY A 42 -36.53 -29.24 -19.23
C GLY A 42 -36.84 -28.44 -20.49
N TRP A 43 -36.14 -28.75 -21.57
CA TRP A 43 -36.32 -28.09 -22.87
C TRP A 43 -37.32 -28.86 -23.76
N ASP A 44 -38.49 -29.28 -23.26
CA ASP A 44 -39.54 -30.14 -23.88
C ASP A 44 -39.07 -31.49 -24.51
N GLN A 45 -37.98 -31.45 -25.28
CA GLN A 45 -37.14 -32.50 -25.85
C GLN A 45 -36.11 -33.08 -24.86
N TRP A 46 -35.76 -32.36 -23.79
CA TRP A 46 -34.73 -32.77 -22.83
C TRP A 46 -35.26 -32.76 -21.38
N ASN A 47 -35.51 -33.96 -20.83
CA ASN A 47 -36.09 -34.15 -19.48
C ASN A 47 -35.07 -34.52 -18.39
N TYR A 48 -33.78 -34.19 -18.59
CA TYR A 48 -32.69 -34.53 -17.65
C TYR A 48 -32.73 -35.99 -17.19
N ARG A 49 -32.71 -36.93 -18.14
CA ARG A 49 -32.75 -38.36 -17.83
C ARG A 49 -31.44 -38.84 -17.21
N ASP A 50 -30.33 -38.21 -17.60
CA ASP A 50 -29.03 -38.44 -16.98
C ASP A 50 -28.97 -37.83 -15.57
N GLY A 51 -28.60 -38.65 -14.59
CA GLY A 51 -28.43 -38.24 -13.19
C GLY A 51 -27.41 -37.13 -13.01
N ALA A 52 -26.37 -37.06 -13.84
CA ALA A 52 -25.34 -36.04 -13.74
C ALA A 52 -25.85 -34.66 -14.20
N LEU A 53 -26.66 -34.59 -15.25
CA LEU A 53 -27.28 -33.34 -15.73
C LEU A 53 -28.37 -32.87 -14.78
N ARG A 54 -29.13 -33.81 -14.22
CA ARG A 54 -30.09 -33.54 -13.14
C ARG A 54 -29.40 -32.97 -11.90
N MET A 55 -28.24 -33.51 -11.52
CA MET A 55 -27.43 -32.98 -10.41
C MET A 55 -26.95 -31.55 -10.70
N MET A 56 -26.41 -31.28 -11.90
CA MET A 56 -25.96 -29.95 -12.32
C MET A 56 -27.11 -28.93 -12.26
N LYS A 57 -28.28 -29.28 -12.81
CA LYS A 57 -29.51 -28.47 -12.73
C LYS A 57 -29.88 -28.16 -11.28
N ASN A 58 -29.94 -29.18 -10.42
CA ASN A 58 -30.31 -29.00 -9.01
C ASN A 58 -29.32 -28.09 -8.27
N LEU A 59 -28.01 -28.29 -8.49
CA LEU A 59 -26.97 -27.46 -7.91
C LEU A 59 -27.09 -26.00 -8.34
N LEU A 60 -27.29 -25.76 -9.64
CA LEU A 60 -27.50 -24.44 -10.19
C LEU A 60 -28.78 -23.81 -9.59
N ASN A 61 -29.89 -24.53 -9.54
CA ASN A 61 -31.16 -24.02 -9.01
C ASN A 61 -31.11 -23.64 -7.52
N ILE A 62 -30.30 -24.31 -6.71
CA ILE A 62 -30.06 -23.93 -5.30
C ILE A 62 -29.50 -22.50 -5.21
N ILE A 63 -28.65 -22.09 -6.15
CA ILE A 63 -27.99 -20.77 -6.16
C ILE A 63 -28.97 -19.63 -6.49
N LEU A 64 -30.04 -19.92 -7.25
CA LEU A 64 -31.10 -18.96 -7.60
C LEU A 64 -32.07 -18.68 -6.43
N ILE A 65 -31.93 -19.36 -5.28
CA ILE A 65 -32.80 -19.25 -4.09
C ILE A 65 -34.27 -19.64 -4.41
N PHE A 66 -34.50 -20.42 -5.47
CA PHE A 66 -35.85 -20.67 -5.98
C PHE A 66 -36.51 -22.02 -5.68
N PRO A 67 -35.85 -23.14 -5.28
CA PRO A 67 -36.63 -24.36 -4.97
C PRO A 67 -37.65 -24.13 -3.84
N LEU A 68 -37.45 -23.11 -2.99
CA LEU A 68 -38.41 -22.72 -1.95
C LEU A 68 -39.70 -22.07 -2.50
N VAL A 69 -39.69 -21.32 -3.61
CA VAL A 69 -40.87 -20.52 -4.01
C VAL A 69 -41.88 -21.32 -4.85
N ILE A 70 -41.42 -22.32 -5.62
CA ILE A 70 -42.32 -23.23 -6.37
C ILE A 70 -42.99 -24.24 -5.43
N GLU A 71 -42.27 -24.69 -4.40
CA GLU A 71 -42.77 -25.65 -3.42
C GLU A 71 -43.66 -24.98 -2.36
N VAL A 72 -43.44 -23.70 -2.05
CA VAL A 72 -44.30 -22.93 -1.15
C VAL A 72 -45.63 -22.65 -1.85
N LYS A 73 -46.63 -23.48 -1.54
CA LYS A 73 -48.04 -23.29 -1.92
C LYS A 73 -48.64 -21.96 -1.44
N SER A 74 -47.97 -21.20 -0.58
CA SER A 74 -48.49 -19.92 -0.06
C SER A 74 -48.11 -18.75 -0.98
N GLN A 75 -49.04 -18.35 -1.85
CA GLN A 75 -48.96 -17.12 -2.64
C GLN A 75 -48.71 -15.88 -1.75
N ALA A 76 -49.22 -15.89 -0.51
CA ALA A 76 -49.01 -14.83 0.49
C ALA A 76 -47.52 -14.53 0.78
N LEU A 77 -46.67 -15.55 0.90
CA LEU A 77 -45.24 -15.36 1.18
C LEU A 77 -44.53 -14.67 0.00
N ILE A 78 -44.93 -15.02 -1.23
CA ILE A 78 -44.42 -14.38 -2.46
C ILE A 78 -44.82 -12.91 -2.48
N TYR A 79 -46.06 -12.58 -2.13
CA TYR A 79 -46.52 -11.19 -2.07
C TYR A 79 -45.81 -10.37 -0.99
N VAL A 80 -45.61 -10.93 0.20
CA VAL A 80 -44.85 -10.27 1.27
C VAL A 80 -43.42 -9.99 0.82
N LEU A 81 -42.76 -10.93 0.14
CA LEU A 81 -41.42 -10.73 -0.41
C LEU A 81 -41.38 -9.64 -1.48
N ILE A 82 -42.35 -9.59 -2.40
CA ILE A 82 -42.46 -8.55 -3.44
C ILE A 82 -42.55 -7.17 -2.81
N VAL A 83 -43.47 -6.98 -1.85
CA VAL A 83 -43.67 -5.70 -1.16
C VAL A 83 -42.42 -5.30 -0.38
N LEU A 84 -41.80 -6.26 0.33
CA LEU A 84 -40.58 -5.99 1.10
C LEU A 84 -39.41 -5.58 0.20
N PHE A 85 -39.19 -6.28 -0.92
CA PHE A 85 -38.17 -5.90 -1.89
C PHE A 85 -38.45 -4.53 -2.53
N PHE A 86 -39.70 -4.24 -2.87
CA PHE A 86 -40.09 -2.95 -3.41
C PHE A 86 -39.81 -1.80 -2.42
N LEU A 87 -40.32 -1.92 -1.19
CA LEU A 87 -40.13 -0.91 -0.14
C LEU A 87 -38.65 -0.71 0.19
N PHE A 88 -37.87 -1.79 0.27
CA PHE A 88 -36.44 -1.73 0.53
C PHE A 88 -35.68 -0.99 -0.58
N ASN A 89 -35.98 -1.29 -1.85
CA ASN A 89 -35.37 -0.62 -2.99
C ASN A 89 -35.72 0.87 -3.06
N LEU A 90 -36.94 1.25 -2.64
CA LEU A 90 -37.39 2.64 -2.56
C LEU A 90 -36.70 3.39 -1.42
N PHE A 91 -36.61 2.78 -0.24
CA PHE A 91 -35.84 3.30 0.90
C PHE A 91 -34.38 3.57 0.51
N MET A 92 -33.72 2.63 -0.15
CA MET A 92 -32.32 2.82 -0.55
C MET A 92 -32.14 3.91 -1.60
N LEU A 93 -33.05 4.03 -2.56
CA LEU A 93 -33.03 5.14 -3.52
C LEU A 93 -33.18 6.49 -2.80
N SER A 94 -34.07 6.59 -1.81
CA SER A 94 -34.23 7.80 -0.99
C SER A 94 -32.98 8.14 -0.18
N ALA A 95 -32.30 7.13 0.39
CA ALA A 95 -31.06 7.31 1.14
C ALA A 95 -29.93 7.88 0.25
N ILE A 96 -29.84 7.43 -0.99
CA ILE A 96 -28.87 7.95 -1.98
C ILE A 96 -29.13 9.45 -2.25
N PHE A 97 -30.38 9.85 -2.50
CA PHE A 97 -30.73 11.26 -2.68
C PHE A 97 -30.44 12.10 -1.44
N TRP A 98 -30.67 11.53 -0.25
CA TRP A 98 -30.40 12.20 1.02
C TRP A 98 -28.89 12.47 1.20
N ILE A 99 -28.03 11.50 0.88
CA ILE A 99 -26.56 11.67 0.90
C ILE A 99 -26.10 12.77 -0.06
N VAL A 100 -26.64 12.78 -1.30
CA VAL A 100 -26.30 13.80 -2.30
C VAL A 100 -26.67 15.20 -1.80
N LYS A 101 -27.80 15.34 -1.11
CA LYS A 101 -28.29 16.62 -0.57
C LYS A 101 -27.48 17.11 0.64
N PHE A 102 -27.10 16.22 1.56
CA PHE A 102 -26.46 16.58 2.83
C PHE A 102 -24.92 16.61 2.82
N LYS A 103 -24.30 16.67 1.63
CA LYS A 103 -22.85 16.88 1.40
C LYS A 103 -21.96 16.25 2.50
N ASN A 104 -21.87 14.92 2.50
CA ASN A 104 -20.82 14.14 3.14
C ASN A 104 -20.72 14.17 4.68
N LYS A 105 -21.66 14.74 5.44
CA LYS A 105 -21.59 14.71 6.92
C LYS A 105 -21.92 13.35 7.57
N LEU A 106 -22.49 12.39 6.82
CA LEU A 106 -22.97 11.10 7.34
C LEU A 106 -22.13 9.94 6.79
N SER A 107 -20.91 9.75 7.34
CA SER A 107 -19.96 8.71 6.89
C SER A 107 -20.54 7.29 6.95
N PHE A 108 -21.32 6.97 7.99
CA PHE A 108 -21.94 5.65 8.16
C PHE A 108 -22.96 5.31 7.05
N ILE A 109 -23.83 6.26 6.72
CA ILE A 109 -24.88 6.07 5.69
C ILE A 109 -24.24 5.96 4.30
N LEU A 110 -23.16 6.69 4.06
CA LEU A 110 -22.34 6.54 2.85
C LEU A 110 -21.76 5.13 2.72
N THR A 111 -21.26 4.53 3.80
CA THR A 111 -20.71 3.16 3.80
C THR A 111 -21.80 2.11 3.53
N ILE A 112 -22.96 2.21 4.17
CA ILE A 112 -24.08 1.29 3.95
C ILE A 112 -24.58 1.38 2.50
N THR A 113 -24.82 2.60 2.02
CA THR A 113 -25.30 2.81 0.65
C THR A 113 -24.27 2.35 -0.37
N TYR A 114 -22.98 2.57 -0.15
CA TYR A 114 -21.92 2.02 -1.00
C TYR A 114 -22.01 0.48 -1.10
N TRP A 115 -22.07 -0.22 0.03
CA TRP A 115 -22.11 -1.68 0.03
C TRP A 115 -23.38 -2.24 -0.60
N TYR A 116 -24.53 -1.59 -0.38
CA TYR A 116 -25.77 -1.92 -1.09
C TYR A 116 -25.60 -1.78 -2.60
N LEU A 117 -25.04 -0.67 -3.08
CA LEU A 117 -24.83 -0.41 -4.50
C LEU A 117 -23.84 -1.37 -5.17
N VAL A 118 -22.90 -1.94 -4.40
CA VAL A 118 -21.94 -2.94 -4.91
C VAL A 118 -22.50 -4.36 -4.88
N LEU A 119 -23.13 -4.77 -3.78
CA LEU A 119 -23.54 -6.16 -3.55
C LEU A 119 -24.88 -6.51 -4.20
N VAL A 120 -25.86 -5.61 -4.14
CA VAL A 120 -27.23 -5.90 -4.60
C VAL A 120 -27.31 -6.18 -6.09
N PRO A 121 -26.67 -5.38 -6.97
CA PRO A 121 -26.65 -5.68 -8.40
C PRO A 121 -26.01 -7.04 -8.75
N LYS A 122 -25.15 -7.59 -7.90
CA LYS A 122 -24.41 -8.85 -8.14
C LYS A 122 -25.03 -10.08 -7.51
N LEU A 123 -25.68 -9.95 -6.35
CA LEU A 123 -26.23 -11.11 -5.64
C LEU A 123 -27.75 -11.21 -5.73
N PHE A 124 -28.44 -10.07 -5.78
CA PHE A 124 -29.89 -10.01 -5.56
C PHE A 124 -30.67 -9.51 -6.78
N PHE A 125 -30.02 -8.90 -7.78
CA PHE A 125 -30.69 -8.41 -8.98
C PHE A 125 -31.45 -9.50 -9.74
N ILE A 126 -30.78 -10.62 -10.06
CA ILE A 126 -31.39 -11.73 -10.79
C ILE A 126 -32.48 -12.41 -9.95
N PRO A 127 -32.26 -12.79 -8.68
CA PRO A 127 -33.32 -13.32 -7.84
C PRO A 127 -34.55 -12.41 -7.72
N GLN A 128 -34.35 -11.10 -7.54
CA GLN A 128 -35.47 -10.13 -7.45
C GLN A 128 -36.23 -10.03 -8.77
N LEU A 129 -35.54 -9.90 -9.91
CA LEU A 129 -36.18 -9.90 -11.23
C LEU A 129 -36.95 -11.19 -11.47
N PHE A 130 -36.37 -12.33 -11.09
CA PHE A 130 -36.99 -13.64 -11.25
C PHE A 130 -38.29 -13.76 -10.44
N VAL A 131 -38.34 -13.24 -9.21
CA VAL A 131 -39.57 -13.17 -8.39
C VAL A 131 -40.60 -12.23 -9.00
N PHE A 132 -40.20 -11.01 -9.40
CA PHE A 132 -41.13 -10.04 -10.00
C PHE A 132 -41.75 -10.56 -11.31
N ILE A 133 -40.92 -11.05 -12.23
CA ILE A 133 -41.38 -11.59 -13.52
C ILE A 133 -42.12 -12.92 -13.33
N GLY A 134 -41.65 -13.78 -12.43
CA GLY A 134 -42.31 -15.05 -12.10
C GLY A 134 -43.72 -14.85 -11.58
N SER A 135 -43.93 -13.89 -10.66
CA SER A 135 -45.27 -13.58 -10.16
C SER A 135 -46.22 -13.06 -11.26
N MET A 136 -45.71 -12.33 -12.26
CA MET A 136 -46.51 -11.94 -13.44
C MET A 136 -46.92 -13.16 -14.30
N SER A 137 -46.04 -14.16 -14.42
CA SER A 137 -46.30 -15.35 -15.25
C SER A 137 -47.22 -16.37 -14.55
N PHE A 138 -47.10 -16.54 -13.23
CA PHE A 138 -48.07 -17.30 -12.43
C PHE A 138 -49.47 -16.69 -12.49
N GLY A 139 -49.56 -15.37 -12.60
CA GLY A 139 -50.78 -14.63 -12.90
C GLY A 139 -51.58 -15.11 -14.11
N LYS A 140 -50.89 -15.49 -15.19
CA LYS A 140 -51.55 -16.07 -16.38
C LYS A 140 -52.15 -17.44 -16.12
N ARG A 141 -51.63 -18.20 -15.14
CA ARG A 141 -52.23 -19.48 -14.69
C ARG A 141 -53.39 -19.25 -13.70
N ALA A 142 -53.33 -18.17 -12.91
CA ALA A 142 -54.36 -17.80 -11.93
C ALA A 142 -55.53 -17.01 -12.51
N LEU A 143 -55.41 -16.40 -13.69
CA LEU A 143 -56.53 -15.73 -14.40
C LEU A 143 -57.70 -16.68 -14.75
N LEU A 144 -57.52 -17.99 -14.63
CA LEU A 144 -58.58 -19.00 -14.72
C LEU A 144 -59.33 -19.22 -13.39
N TYR A 145 -58.81 -18.73 -12.27
CA TYR A 145 -59.36 -18.90 -10.92
C TYR A 145 -59.24 -17.60 -10.10
N SER A 146 -60.33 -16.82 -10.08
CA SER A 146 -60.60 -15.62 -9.26
C SER A 146 -60.05 -14.27 -9.76
N ASN A 147 -60.97 -13.31 -9.90
CA ASN A 147 -60.78 -12.02 -10.58
C ASN A 147 -60.19 -10.88 -9.73
N PHE A 148 -59.88 -11.07 -8.44
CA PHE A 148 -59.77 -9.91 -7.53
C PHE A 148 -58.38 -9.57 -6.96
N GLU A 149 -57.35 -10.41 -7.11
CA GLU A 149 -56.03 -10.08 -6.53
C GLU A 149 -54.97 -9.69 -7.59
N PHE A 150 -55.16 -10.03 -8.87
CA PHE A 150 -54.10 -9.86 -9.87
C PHE A 150 -53.89 -8.42 -10.37
N GLN A 151 -54.94 -7.59 -10.38
CA GLN A 151 -54.88 -6.23 -10.96
C GLN A 151 -54.04 -5.24 -10.14
N VAL A 152 -53.93 -5.42 -8.82
CA VAL A 152 -53.14 -4.53 -7.95
C VAL A 152 -51.65 -4.86 -7.98
N PHE A 153 -51.28 -6.13 -8.13
CA PHE A 153 -49.87 -6.54 -8.10
C PHE A 153 -49.15 -6.43 -9.45
N LEU A 154 -49.88 -6.45 -10.58
CA LEU A 154 -49.28 -6.21 -11.89
C LEU A 154 -48.59 -4.84 -12.00
N PRO A 155 -49.23 -3.70 -11.62
CA PRO A 155 -48.55 -2.40 -11.61
C PRO A 155 -47.43 -2.33 -10.57
N ILE A 156 -47.57 -2.96 -9.41
CA ILE A 156 -46.49 -3.02 -8.39
C ILE A 156 -45.26 -3.75 -8.95
N ASN A 157 -45.45 -4.87 -9.65
CA ASN A 157 -44.36 -5.63 -10.24
C ASN A 157 -43.68 -4.87 -11.39
N ILE A 158 -44.45 -4.22 -12.28
CA ILE A 158 -43.89 -3.40 -13.36
C ILE A 158 -43.09 -2.23 -12.77
N LEU A 159 -43.66 -1.54 -11.78
CA LEU A 159 -42.99 -0.44 -11.09
C LEU A 159 -41.74 -0.93 -10.35
N SER A 160 -41.78 -2.11 -9.73
CA SER A 160 -40.63 -2.72 -9.04
C SER A 160 -39.50 -3.05 -10.01
N ILE A 161 -39.79 -3.58 -11.20
CA ILE A 161 -38.80 -3.82 -12.24
C ILE A 161 -38.18 -2.49 -12.69
N LEU A 162 -38.98 -1.44 -12.90
CA LEU A 162 -38.47 -0.11 -13.26
C LEU A 162 -37.59 0.49 -12.16
N VAL A 163 -38.00 0.42 -10.89
CA VAL A 163 -37.21 0.90 -9.75
C VAL A 163 -35.91 0.11 -9.61
N LEU A 164 -35.95 -1.21 -9.74
CA LEU A 164 -34.76 -2.06 -9.61
C LEU A 164 -33.75 -1.80 -10.74
N THR A 165 -34.22 -1.67 -11.99
CA THR A 165 -33.38 -1.35 -13.14
C THR A 165 -32.78 0.06 -13.04
N TYR A 166 -33.58 1.03 -12.59
CA TYR A 166 -33.09 2.37 -12.30
C TYR A 166 -32.05 2.38 -11.18
N ASN A 167 -32.26 1.62 -10.10
CA ASN A 167 -31.29 1.46 -9.01
C ASN A 167 -29.96 0.88 -9.49
N CYS A 168 -30.00 -0.17 -10.33
CA CYS A 168 -28.78 -0.76 -10.91
C CYS A 168 -28.04 0.19 -11.86
N PHE A 169 -28.75 1.08 -12.56
CA PHE A 169 -28.11 2.09 -13.40
C PHE A 169 -27.51 3.23 -12.56
N PHE A 170 -28.30 3.76 -11.63
CA PHE A 170 -27.89 4.86 -10.77
C PHE A 170 -26.74 4.46 -9.85
N SER A 171 -26.64 3.18 -9.44
CA SER A 171 -25.53 2.68 -8.64
C SER A 171 -24.18 2.88 -9.32
N ILE A 172 -24.06 2.49 -10.60
CA ILE A 172 -22.82 2.62 -11.37
C ILE A 172 -22.48 4.11 -11.56
N TYR A 173 -23.48 4.95 -11.84
CA TYR A 173 -23.29 6.39 -12.00
C TYR A 173 -22.89 7.08 -10.68
N PHE A 174 -23.56 6.73 -9.57
CA PHE A 174 -23.31 7.29 -8.25
C PHE A 174 -21.90 6.97 -7.76
N ILE A 175 -21.47 5.71 -7.88
CA ILE A 175 -20.11 5.27 -7.53
C ILE A 175 -19.07 6.09 -8.32
N ARG A 176 -19.29 6.28 -9.62
CA ARG A 176 -18.42 7.10 -10.48
C ARG A 176 -18.39 8.56 -10.05
N LYS A 177 -19.56 9.19 -9.85
CA LYS A 177 -19.68 10.62 -9.51
C LYS A 177 -19.05 10.94 -8.17
N MET A 178 -19.25 10.08 -7.17
CA MET A 178 -18.71 10.25 -5.83
C MET A 178 -17.21 9.87 -5.74
N ARG A 179 -16.62 9.36 -6.84
CA ARG A 179 -15.25 8.85 -6.89
C ARG A 179 -14.97 7.84 -5.76
N LEU A 180 -16.00 7.07 -5.38
CA LEU A 180 -15.92 6.04 -4.34
C LEU A 180 -15.20 4.83 -4.92
N LEU A 181 -13.89 4.77 -4.67
CA LEU A 181 -12.98 3.64 -4.84
C LEU A 181 -12.90 2.90 -6.19
N LYS A 182 -11.65 2.76 -6.65
CA LYS A 182 -11.25 1.91 -7.77
C LYS A 182 -10.75 0.51 -7.34
N ASP A 183 -10.52 0.26 -6.04
CA ASP A 183 -9.85 -0.97 -5.58
C ASP A 183 -10.81 -2.12 -5.20
N ASN A 184 -12.12 -1.88 -5.16
CA ASN A 184 -13.08 -2.95 -5.01
C ASN A 184 -13.31 -3.61 -6.38
N GLY A 185 -12.78 -4.82 -6.57
CA GLY A 185 -12.85 -5.49 -7.87
C GLY A 185 -14.26 -5.92 -8.32
N LEU A 186 -15.28 -5.77 -7.45
CA LEU A 186 -16.69 -5.94 -7.82
C LEU A 186 -17.28 -4.71 -8.54
N VAL A 187 -16.68 -3.53 -8.34
CA VAL A 187 -17.08 -2.30 -9.03
C VAL A 187 -16.58 -2.37 -10.46
N GLN A 188 -17.52 -2.36 -11.41
CA GLN A 188 -17.19 -2.32 -12.83
C GLN A 188 -16.97 -0.88 -13.29
N LYS A 189 -15.99 -0.67 -14.16
CA LYS A 189 -15.88 0.59 -14.92
C LYS A 189 -17.10 0.74 -15.82
N PHE A 190 -17.69 1.93 -15.85
CA PHE A 190 -18.86 2.23 -16.68
C PHE A 190 -18.53 2.00 -18.16
N SER A 191 -19.27 1.12 -18.82
CA SER A 191 -19.32 0.99 -20.28
C SER A 191 -20.73 1.32 -20.75
N GLN A 192 -20.87 1.88 -21.95
CA GLN A 192 -22.20 2.11 -22.56
C GLN A 192 -22.96 0.78 -22.75
N LEU A 193 -22.23 -0.33 -22.86
CA LEU A 193 -22.76 -1.70 -22.97
C LEU A 193 -23.39 -2.21 -21.67
N CYS A 194 -23.10 -1.59 -20.52
CA CYS A 194 -23.70 -1.99 -19.24
C CYS A 194 -25.23 -1.88 -19.26
N PHE A 195 -25.80 -0.82 -19.85
CA PHE A 195 -27.26 -0.67 -19.91
C PHE A 195 -27.92 -1.73 -20.80
N LEU A 196 -27.34 -1.95 -21.99
CA LEU A 196 -27.83 -2.96 -22.91
C LEU A 196 -27.76 -4.36 -22.29
N ARG A 197 -26.71 -4.63 -21.51
CA ARG A 197 -26.56 -5.87 -20.76
C ARG A 197 -27.70 -6.10 -19.77
N GLU A 198 -28.05 -5.11 -18.94
CA GLU A 198 -29.13 -5.28 -17.95
C GLU A 198 -30.51 -5.46 -18.63
N LEU A 199 -30.77 -4.76 -19.74
CA LEU A 199 -31.99 -4.96 -20.53
C LEU A 199 -32.09 -6.38 -21.11
N VAL A 200 -30.97 -6.92 -21.62
CA VAL A 200 -30.93 -8.29 -22.14
C VAL A 200 -31.20 -9.31 -21.03
N VAL A 201 -30.74 -9.10 -19.79
CA VAL A 201 -31.05 -9.99 -18.65
C VAL A 201 -32.55 -10.04 -18.36
N ILE A 202 -33.22 -8.89 -18.35
CA ILE A 202 -34.68 -8.81 -18.14
C ILE A 202 -35.40 -9.60 -19.24
N ALA A 203 -34.98 -9.41 -20.50
CA ALA A 203 -35.56 -10.13 -21.63
C ALA A 203 -35.35 -11.65 -21.52
N ILE A 204 -34.16 -12.11 -21.11
CA ILE A 204 -33.86 -13.53 -20.90
C ILE A 204 -34.78 -14.12 -19.80
N ILE A 205 -34.93 -13.44 -18.66
CA ILE A 205 -35.79 -13.91 -17.56
C ILE A 205 -37.26 -13.92 -17.99
N TYR A 206 -37.71 -12.91 -18.73
CA TYR A 206 -39.07 -12.88 -19.27
C TYR A 206 -39.35 -14.05 -20.23
N LEU A 207 -38.42 -14.32 -21.15
CA LEU A 207 -38.54 -15.46 -22.08
C LEU A 207 -38.50 -16.80 -21.35
N HIS A 208 -37.69 -16.94 -20.30
CA HIS A 208 -37.63 -18.16 -19.49
C HIS A 208 -39.01 -18.59 -18.94
N PHE A 209 -39.86 -17.64 -18.56
CA PHE A 209 -41.22 -17.95 -18.09
C PHE A 209 -42.24 -18.19 -19.21
N LEU A 210 -41.88 -17.90 -20.46
CA LEU A 210 -42.68 -18.16 -21.66
C LEU A 210 -42.35 -19.51 -22.33
N ASN A 211 -41.42 -20.31 -21.77
CA ASN A 211 -40.70 -21.48 -22.33
C ASN A 211 -41.51 -22.68 -22.89
N ARG A 212 -42.75 -22.47 -23.37
CA ARG A 212 -43.61 -23.51 -23.97
C ARG A 212 -43.50 -23.61 -25.49
N ILE A 213 -42.74 -22.71 -26.14
CA ILE A 213 -42.63 -22.64 -27.60
C ILE A 213 -41.14 -22.81 -27.97
N PRO A 214 -40.77 -23.76 -28.84
CA PRO A 214 -39.37 -24.02 -29.19
C PRO A 214 -38.65 -22.81 -29.82
N ILE A 215 -39.39 -21.95 -30.52
CA ILE A 215 -38.85 -20.69 -31.08
C ILE A 215 -38.46 -19.71 -29.97
N VAL A 216 -39.28 -19.61 -28.91
CA VAL A 216 -39.00 -18.75 -27.74
C VAL A 216 -37.77 -19.26 -27.00
N ASN A 217 -37.65 -20.58 -26.88
CA ASN A 217 -36.50 -21.27 -26.29
C ASN A 217 -35.20 -20.98 -27.05
N ALA A 218 -35.23 -21.07 -28.38
CA ALA A 218 -34.10 -20.71 -29.23
C ALA A 218 -33.73 -19.22 -29.12
N LEU A 219 -34.72 -18.32 -29.10
CA LEU A 219 -34.51 -16.89 -28.91
C LEU A 219 -33.86 -16.58 -27.55
N GLN A 220 -34.31 -17.25 -26.48
CA GLN A 220 -33.71 -17.12 -25.16
C GLN A 220 -32.23 -17.49 -25.18
N LEU A 221 -31.87 -18.63 -25.78
CA LEU A 221 -30.49 -19.08 -25.90
C LEU A 221 -29.63 -18.12 -26.74
N ILE A 222 -30.16 -17.58 -27.84
CA ILE A 222 -29.47 -16.56 -28.66
C ILE A 222 -29.17 -15.31 -27.83
N LEU A 223 -30.15 -14.81 -27.06
CA LEU A 223 -29.95 -13.65 -26.20
C LEU A 223 -28.96 -13.93 -25.07
N MET A 224 -28.96 -15.13 -24.49
CA MET A 224 -27.95 -15.53 -23.50
C MET A 224 -26.54 -15.57 -24.11
N ASN A 225 -26.37 -16.07 -25.34
CA ASN A 225 -25.09 -16.05 -26.05
C ASN A 225 -24.64 -14.61 -26.31
N GLY A 226 -25.55 -13.76 -26.78
CA GLY A 226 -25.30 -12.33 -26.99
C GLY A 226 -24.87 -11.61 -25.70
N PHE A 227 -25.53 -11.90 -24.57
CA PHE A 227 -25.18 -11.36 -23.26
C PHE A 227 -23.74 -11.68 -22.86
N PHE A 228 -23.33 -12.95 -22.95
CA PHE A 228 -21.97 -13.34 -22.58
C PHE A 228 -20.92 -12.85 -23.59
N LEU A 229 -21.28 -12.71 -24.87
CA LEU A 229 -20.41 -12.11 -25.88
C LEU A 229 -20.16 -10.63 -25.59
N ILE A 230 -21.20 -9.87 -25.20
CA ILE A 230 -21.07 -8.48 -24.75
C ILE A 230 -20.13 -8.40 -23.53
N LEU A 231 -20.31 -9.29 -22.56
CA LEU A 231 -19.43 -9.35 -21.38
C LEU A 231 -17.98 -9.67 -21.73
N LEU A 232 -17.76 -10.57 -22.70
CA LEU A 232 -16.42 -10.89 -23.18
C LEU A 232 -15.77 -9.68 -23.86
N LEU A 233 -16.52 -8.96 -24.71
CA LEU A 233 -16.05 -7.72 -25.34
C LEU A 233 -15.73 -6.64 -24.29
N ASP A 234 -16.57 -6.48 -23.28
CA ASP A 234 -16.35 -5.57 -22.16
C ASP A 234 -15.08 -5.92 -21.36
N ALA A 235 -14.90 -7.20 -21.04
CA ALA A 235 -13.74 -7.67 -20.28
C ALA A 235 -12.44 -7.55 -21.10
N LEU A 236 -12.50 -7.79 -22.41
CA LEU A 236 -11.35 -7.77 -23.30
C LEU A 236 -10.96 -6.36 -23.77
N HIS A 237 -11.92 -5.49 -24.10
CA HIS A 237 -11.62 -4.17 -24.69
C HIS A 237 -11.61 -3.07 -23.63
N PHE A 238 -12.68 -2.95 -22.84
CA PHE A 238 -12.86 -1.86 -21.88
C PHE A 238 -12.20 -2.11 -20.52
N ASN A 239 -11.70 -3.33 -20.27
CA ASN A 239 -11.08 -3.72 -19.00
C ASN A 239 -11.96 -3.34 -17.80
N THR A 240 -13.22 -3.78 -17.85
CA THR A 240 -14.27 -3.40 -16.89
C THR A 240 -13.99 -3.80 -15.44
N TYR A 241 -13.17 -4.83 -15.21
CA TYR A 241 -12.81 -5.33 -13.89
C TYR A 241 -11.40 -4.90 -13.45
N HIS A 242 -11.23 -4.72 -12.14
CA HIS A 242 -9.94 -4.47 -11.51
C HIS A 242 -8.93 -5.62 -11.77
N PRO A 243 -7.61 -5.35 -11.94
CA PRO A 243 -6.62 -6.36 -12.34
C PRO A 243 -6.61 -7.64 -11.50
N GLN A 244 -6.85 -7.52 -10.19
CA GLN A 244 -6.87 -8.66 -9.26
C GLN A 244 -7.95 -9.70 -9.55
N ILE A 245 -9.12 -9.26 -10.06
CA ILE A 245 -10.22 -10.16 -10.40
C ILE A 245 -10.35 -10.37 -11.90
N LYS A 246 -9.84 -9.46 -12.73
CA LYS A 246 -10.01 -9.50 -14.20
C LYS A 246 -9.74 -10.88 -14.80
N ARG A 247 -8.64 -11.53 -14.42
CA ARG A 247 -8.31 -12.87 -14.91
C ARG A 247 -9.36 -13.90 -14.50
N PHE A 248 -9.83 -13.85 -13.26
CA PHE A 248 -10.86 -14.76 -12.76
C PHE A 248 -12.22 -14.50 -13.42
N ALA A 249 -12.61 -13.24 -13.59
CA ALA A 249 -13.84 -12.87 -14.30
C ALA A 249 -13.82 -13.35 -15.76
N LEU A 250 -12.68 -13.19 -16.45
CA LEU A 250 -12.50 -13.67 -17.82
C LEU A 250 -12.64 -15.19 -17.91
N ILE A 251 -12.02 -15.93 -16.98
CA ILE A 251 -12.14 -17.39 -16.88
C ILE A 251 -13.62 -17.78 -16.73
N LEU A 252 -14.35 -17.14 -15.82
CA LEU A 252 -15.77 -17.44 -15.63
C LEU A 252 -16.62 -17.12 -16.86
N ILE A 253 -16.45 -15.95 -17.47
CA ILE A 253 -17.18 -15.54 -18.69
C ILE A 253 -16.92 -16.56 -19.81
N SER A 254 -15.65 -16.89 -20.06
CA SER A 254 -15.26 -17.82 -21.13
C SER A 254 -15.76 -19.24 -20.90
N GLY A 255 -15.71 -19.73 -19.66
CA GLY A 255 -16.28 -21.03 -19.30
C GLY A 255 -17.80 -21.05 -19.51
N CYS A 256 -18.52 -19.99 -19.11
CA CYS A 256 -19.97 -19.89 -19.32
C CYS A 256 -20.32 -19.85 -20.81
N ILE A 257 -19.56 -19.15 -21.65
CA ILE A 257 -19.75 -19.15 -23.12
C ILE A 257 -19.59 -20.56 -23.68
N GLY A 258 -18.52 -21.27 -23.30
CA GLY A 258 -18.29 -22.64 -23.76
C GLY A 258 -19.43 -23.60 -23.38
N LEU A 259 -19.91 -23.51 -22.14
CA LEU A 259 -21.05 -24.30 -21.67
C LEU A 259 -22.33 -23.96 -22.45
N LEU A 260 -22.62 -22.67 -22.61
CA LEU A 260 -23.83 -22.19 -23.27
C LEU A 260 -23.87 -22.56 -24.76
N LEU A 261 -22.72 -22.52 -25.45
CA LEU A 261 -22.61 -22.94 -26.84
C LEU A 261 -22.98 -24.41 -27.02
N ILE A 262 -22.47 -25.31 -26.17
CA ILE A 262 -22.83 -26.73 -26.23
C ILE A 262 -24.31 -26.95 -25.94
N ILE A 263 -24.88 -26.27 -24.93
CA ILE A 263 -26.32 -26.33 -24.64
C ILE A 263 -27.13 -25.87 -25.87
N SER A 264 -26.71 -24.77 -26.50
CA SER A 264 -27.40 -24.20 -27.66
C SER A 264 -27.36 -25.13 -28.87
N ILE A 265 -26.18 -25.67 -29.20
CA ILE A 265 -26.02 -26.65 -30.28
C ILE A 265 -26.89 -27.88 -30.02
N ASN A 266 -26.86 -28.38 -28.78
CA ASN A 266 -27.58 -29.59 -28.45
C ASN A 266 -29.11 -29.42 -28.53
N VAL A 267 -29.64 -28.32 -27.96
CA VAL A 267 -31.08 -27.97 -28.02
C VAL A 267 -31.53 -27.71 -29.47
N ILE A 268 -30.75 -26.96 -30.27
CA ILE A 268 -31.08 -26.71 -31.69
C ILE A 268 -31.05 -28.01 -32.50
N SER A 269 -30.10 -28.90 -32.21
CA SER A 269 -29.97 -30.20 -32.89
C SER A 269 -30.97 -31.26 -32.44
N GLN A 270 -31.84 -30.95 -31.46
CA GLN A 270 -32.78 -31.89 -30.86
C GLN A 270 -32.10 -33.17 -30.34
N ASN A 271 -30.94 -33.03 -29.69
CA ASN A 271 -30.12 -34.14 -29.16
C ASN A 271 -29.60 -35.14 -30.22
N LYS A 272 -29.66 -34.82 -31.52
CA LYS A 272 -29.19 -35.74 -32.58
C LYS A 272 -27.67 -35.77 -32.72
N LEU A 273 -27.00 -34.66 -32.42
CA LEU A 273 -25.55 -34.53 -32.62
C LEU A 273 -24.74 -35.04 -31.43
N ILE A 274 -25.22 -34.82 -30.21
CA ILE A 274 -24.52 -35.17 -28.98
C ILE A 274 -25.49 -35.97 -28.10
N PRO A 275 -25.20 -37.25 -27.80
CA PRO A 275 -26.02 -38.01 -26.87
C PRO A 275 -25.92 -37.40 -25.46
N GLU A 276 -27.03 -37.44 -24.71
CA GLU A 276 -27.17 -36.82 -23.39
C GLU A 276 -26.05 -37.24 -22.42
N GLU A 277 -25.65 -38.52 -22.44
CA GLU A 277 -24.60 -39.09 -21.58
C GLU A 277 -23.20 -38.49 -21.79
N GLN A 278 -22.91 -38.01 -23.01
CA GLN A 278 -21.60 -37.42 -23.33
C GLN A 278 -21.59 -35.90 -23.13
N LEU A 279 -22.75 -35.30 -22.86
CA LEU A 279 -22.95 -33.87 -22.89
C LEU A 279 -22.11 -33.14 -21.84
N ILE A 280 -22.03 -33.68 -20.62
CA ILE A 280 -21.21 -33.09 -19.54
C ILE A 280 -19.72 -33.16 -19.86
N ILE A 281 -19.26 -34.28 -20.40
CA ILE A 281 -17.83 -34.48 -20.73
C ILE A 281 -17.44 -33.48 -21.83
N ILE A 282 -18.24 -33.39 -22.90
CA ILE A 282 -18.02 -32.43 -23.99
C ILE A 282 -18.11 -30.99 -23.47
N GLN A 283 -19.05 -30.69 -22.58
CA GLN A 283 -19.16 -29.38 -21.91
C GLN A 283 -17.89 -29.02 -21.14
N LEU A 284 -17.32 -29.94 -20.37
CA LEU A 284 -16.09 -29.71 -19.61
C LEU A 284 -14.88 -29.49 -20.55
N ILE A 285 -14.76 -30.26 -21.62
CA ILE A 285 -13.69 -30.11 -22.61
C ILE A 285 -13.80 -28.76 -23.32
N VAL A 286 -14.99 -28.37 -23.78
CA VAL A 286 -15.18 -27.09 -24.48
C VAL A 286 -15.00 -25.92 -23.53
N ALA A 287 -15.54 -25.98 -22.32
CA ALA A 287 -15.34 -24.93 -21.32
C ALA A 287 -13.85 -24.75 -20.97
N THR A 288 -13.09 -25.84 -20.79
CA THR A 288 -11.65 -25.76 -20.52
C THR A 288 -10.87 -25.19 -21.70
N LEU A 289 -11.24 -25.51 -22.94
CA LEU A 289 -10.65 -24.95 -24.15
C LEU A 289 -10.91 -23.44 -24.27
N PHE A 290 -12.14 -22.99 -24.02
CA PHE A 290 -12.47 -21.56 -24.01
C PHE A 290 -11.72 -20.79 -22.92
N VAL A 291 -11.57 -21.39 -21.74
CA VAL A 291 -10.75 -20.85 -20.65
C VAL A 291 -9.28 -20.74 -21.07
N PHE A 292 -8.75 -21.78 -21.72
CA PHE A 292 -7.36 -21.77 -22.22
C PHE A 292 -7.14 -20.66 -23.25
N ILE A 293 -8.01 -20.56 -24.27
CA ILE A 293 -7.94 -19.49 -25.29
C ILE A 293 -7.97 -18.11 -24.64
N SER A 294 -8.87 -17.92 -23.66
CA SER A 294 -9.05 -16.64 -22.99
C SER A 294 -7.82 -16.25 -22.16
N VAL A 295 -7.25 -17.19 -21.41
CA VAL A 295 -6.01 -16.98 -20.65
C VAL A 295 -4.84 -16.70 -21.60
N PHE A 296 -4.72 -17.44 -22.70
CA PHE A 296 -3.69 -17.24 -23.71
C PHE A 296 -3.79 -15.85 -24.36
N TYR A 297 -4.98 -15.44 -24.77
CA TYR A 297 -5.23 -14.11 -25.33
C TYR A 297 -4.91 -13.00 -24.33
N GLN A 298 -5.32 -13.14 -23.06
CA GLN A 298 -5.00 -12.17 -22.02
C GLN A 298 -3.49 -12.02 -21.83
N ASN A 299 -2.76 -13.13 -21.77
CA ASN A 299 -1.30 -13.11 -21.64
C ASN A 299 -0.65 -12.43 -22.85
N ARG A 300 -1.12 -12.73 -24.05
CA ARG A 300 -0.63 -12.10 -25.28
C ARG A 300 -0.95 -10.60 -25.33
N LYS A 301 -2.13 -10.18 -24.89
CA LYS A 301 -2.51 -8.76 -24.77
C LYS A 301 -1.59 -8.04 -23.78
N ILE A 302 -1.29 -8.64 -22.63
CA ILE A 302 -0.32 -8.07 -21.66
C ILE A 302 1.03 -7.87 -22.35
N VAL A 303 1.54 -8.88 -23.07
CA VAL A 303 2.80 -8.79 -23.81
C VAL A 303 2.76 -7.68 -24.88
N TYR A 304 1.67 -7.52 -25.63
CA TYR A 304 1.52 -6.41 -26.57
C TYR A 304 1.47 -5.04 -25.88
N GLN A 305 0.84 -4.95 -24.71
CA GLN A 305 0.86 -3.73 -23.91
C GLN A 305 2.27 -3.40 -23.41
N LEU A 306 3.17 -4.39 -23.25
CA LEU A 306 4.59 -4.15 -22.98
C LEU A 306 5.32 -3.50 -24.17
N GLN A 307 4.85 -3.76 -25.39
CA GLN A 307 5.49 -3.37 -26.64
C GLN A 307 4.96 -2.03 -27.19
N GLY A 308 3.76 -1.58 -26.81
CA GLY A 308 3.12 -0.37 -27.33
C GLY A 308 3.54 0.95 -26.65
N ASP A 309 3.62 2.03 -27.44
CA ASP A 309 4.00 3.38 -27.03
C ASP A 309 2.80 4.27 -26.58
N SER A 310 3.16 5.31 -25.81
CA SER A 310 2.53 6.63 -25.61
C SER A 310 1.11 6.81 -25.07
N ASN A 311 0.24 5.79 -24.98
CA ASN A 311 -1.11 6.03 -24.44
C ASN A 311 -1.14 5.91 -22.90
N SER A 312 -1.36 7.02 -22.20
CA SER A 312 -1.32 7.12 -20.73
C SER A 312 -2.24 6.10 -20.05
N HIS A 313 -3.41 5.81 -20.64
CA HIS A 313 -4.35 4.87 -20.05
C HIS A 313 -3.81 3.43 -19.99
N TYR A 314 -3.15 2.95 -21.04
CA TYR A 314 -2.60 1.59 -21.06
C TYR A 314 -1.41 1.45 -20.12
N GLN A 315 -0.62 2.52 -19.95
CA GLN A 315 0.50 2.53 -19.01
C GLN A 315 0.02 2.48 -17.55
N ILE A 316 -1.02 3.24 -17.19
CA ILE A 316 -1.61 3.18 -15.84
C ILE A 316 -2.10 1.77 -15.52
N GLN A 317 -2.88 1.16 -16.42
CA GLN A 317 -3.38 -0.21 -16.24
C GLN A 317 -2.25 -1.24 -16.12
N PHE A 318 -1.16 -1.00 -16.85
CA PHE A 318 0.02 -1.85 -16.80
C PHE A 318 0.78 -1.71 -15.48
N VAL A 319 0.93 -0.49 -14.96
CA VAL A 319 1.54 -0.21 -13.66
C VAL A 319 0.73 -0.84 -12.52
N GLU A 320 -0.60 -0.72 -12.56
CA GLU A 320 -1.51 -1.40 -11.63
C GLU A 320 -1.23 -2.91 -11.61
N TRP A 321 -1.19 -3.54 -12.79
CA TRP A 321 -0.92 -4.98 -12.91
C TRP A 321 0.47 -5.36 -12.39
N LEU A 322 1.50 -4.59 -12.74
CA LEU A 322 2.88 -4.82 -12.29
C LEU A 322 3.00 -4.78 -10.77
N PHE A 323 2.42 -3.74 -10.16
CA PHE A 323 2.47 -3.52 -8.72
C PHE A 323 1.85 -4.70 -7.96
N TYR A 324 0.65 -5.15 -8.35
CA TYR A 324 0.00 -6.30 -7.73
C TYR A 324 0.74 -7.61 -7.98
N THR A 325 1.21 -7.84 -9.20
CA THR A 325 2.01 -9.05 -9.52
C THR A 325 3.26 -9.10 -8.65
N PHE A 326 3.86 -7.94 -8.39
CA PHE A 326 5.06 -7.85 -7.58
C PHE A 326 4.82 -8.11 -6.09
N ILE A 327 3.70 -7.63 -5.53
CA ILE A 327 3.28 -7.98 -4.16
C ILE A 327 3.12 -9.51 -4.04
N GLU A 328 2.46 -10.15 -5.00
CA GLU A 328 2.32 -11.62 -5.03
C GLU A 328 3.68 -12.34 -5.12
N LEU A 329 4.65 -11.77 -5.85
CA LEU A 329 6.00 -12.32 -5.98
C LEU A 329 6.84 -12.22 -4.70
N ASN A 330 6.59 -11.20 -3.87
CA ASN A 330 7.25 -11.04 -2.57
C ASN A 330 6.62 -11.91 -1.48
N GLN A 331 5.35 -12.32 -1.62
CA GLN A 331 4.72 -13.29 -0.74
C GLN A 331 5.33 -14.69 -0.97
N LYS A 332 5.48 -15.49 0.10
CA LYS A 332 6.21 -16.79 0.10
C LYS A 332 5.74 -17.80 -0.97
N LYS A 333 4.56 -17.60 -1.59
CA LYS A 333 4.02 -18.44 -2.67
C LYS A 333 4.48 -17.93 -4.05
N LYS A 334 5.75 -18.15 -4.37
CA LYS A 334 6.30 -17.86 -5.71
C LYS A 334 5.59 -18.68 -6.78
N LYS A 335 4.65 -18.08 -7.52
CA LYS A 335 4.17 -18.67 -8.78
C LYS A 335 5.22 -18.43 -9.86
N GLN A 336 5.91 -19.47 -10.30
CA GLN A 336 6.95 -19.42 -11.36
C GLN A 336 6.47 -18.70 -12.64
N GLN A 337 5.18 -18.82 -12.98
CA GLN A 337 4.56 -18.11 -14.10
C GLN A 337 4.67 -16.58 -13.99
N ASN A 338 4.38 -16.02 -12.82
CA ASN A 338 4.45 -14.57 -12.60
C ASN A 338 5.90 -14.06 -12.70
N LEU A 339 6.87 -14.87 -12.28
CA LEU A 339 8.30 -14.55 -12.42
C LEU A 339 8.71 -14.49 -13.89
N PHE A 340 8.25 -15.43 -14.70
CA PHE A 340 8.54 -15.49 -16.13
C PHE A 340 8.02 -14.25 -16.88
N PHE A 341 6.76 -13.88 -16.68
CA PHE A 341 6.19 -12.67 -17.28
C PHE A 341 6.92 -11.40 -16.83
N TYR A 342 7.29 -11.32 -15.55
CA TYR A 342 8.06 -10.20 -15.04
C TYR A 342 9.46 -10.11 -15.65
N SER A 343 10.14 -11.25 -15.86
CA SER A 343 11.46 -11.26 -16.53
C SER A 343 11.39 -10.87 -18.00
N LEU A 344 10.37 -11.32 -18.73
CA LEU A 344 10.12 -10.90 -20.11
C LEU A 344 9.92 -9.39 -20.17
N PHE A 345 9.17 -8.82 -19.23
CA PHE A 345 8.98 -7.38 -19.15
C PHE A 345 10.29 -6.61 -18.97
N ILE A 346 11.16 -7.03 -18.04
CA ILE A 346 12.45 -6.36 -17.85
C ILE A 346 13.27 -6.36 -19.14
N GLN A 347 13.27 -7.48 -19.87
CA GLN A 347 13.96 -7.61 -21.16
C GLN A 347 13.40 -6.63 -22.21
N TYR A 348 12.07 -6.48 -22.30
CA TYR A 348 11.47 -5.49 -23.20
C TYR A 348 11.73 -4.05 -22.77
N HIS A 349 11.60 -3.73 -21.48
CA HIS A 349 11.87 -2.37 -20.98
C HIS A 349 13.34 -1.97 -21.15
N GLN A 350 14.26 -2.94 -21.04
CA GLN A 350 15.68 -2.74 -21.32
C GLN A 350 15.93 -2.23 -22.75
N GLN A 351 15.18 -2.71 -23.74
CA GLN A 351 15.32 -2.28 -25.14
C GLN A 351 14.82 -0.84 -25.35
N LYS A 352 13.85 -0.38 -24.55
CA LYS A 352 13.27 0.97 -24.69
C LYS A 352 13.92 2.05 -23.82
N CYS A 353 14.48 1.68 -22.66
CA CYS A 353 14.95 2.65 -21.66
C CYS A 353 16.47 2.62 -21.48
N ALA A 354 17.16 3.62 -22.03
CA ALA A 354 18.61 3.75 -21.94
C ALA A 354 19.16 3.84 -20.50
N SER A 355 18.41 4.45 -19.57
CA SER A 355 18.83 4.56 -18.16
C SER A 355 18.74 3.21 -17.42
N CYS A 356 17.76 2.37 -17.76
CA CYS A 356 17.63 1.02 -17.21
C CYS A 356 18.65 0.06 -17.82
N LEU A 357 18.94 0.17 -19.12
CA LEU A 357 19.97 -0.59 -19.81
C LEU A 357 21.33 -0.50 -19.08
N LYS A 358 21.78 0.72 -18.75
CA LYS A 358 23.07 0.95 -18.08
C LYS A 358 23.18 0.23 -16.73
N LYS A 359 22.14 0.26 -15.90
CA LYS A 359 22.12 -0.42 -14.59
C LYS A 359 22.04 -1.94 -14.71
N ILE A 360 21.35 -2.46 -15.72
CA ILE A 360 21.25 -3.91 -15.94
C ILE A 360 22.60 -4.49 -16.36
N LEU A 361 23.31 -3.81 -17.27
CA LEU A 361 24.65 -4.17 -17.70
C LEU A 361 25.65 -4.24 -16.52
N GLN A 362 25.51 -3.35 -15.54
CA GLN A 362 26.35 -3.35 -14.32
C GLN A 362 26.11 -4.57 -13.42
N HIS A 363 24.89 -5.10 -13.34
CA HIS A 363 24.54 -6.17 -12.41
C HIS A 363 24.65 -7.61 -12.98
N LYS A 364 24.95 -7.78 -14.27
CA LYS A 364 25.14 -9.06 -15.02
C LYS A 364 23.97 -10.08 -14.98
N LYS A 365 23.06 -10.04 -14.01
CA LYS A 365 21.90 -10.95 -13.85
C LYS A 365 20.58 -10.18 -13.88
N ILE A 366 19.83 -10.32 -14.98
CA ILE A 366 18.51 -9.69 -15.22
C ILE A 366 17.49 -10.03 -14.11
N ALA A 367 17.59 -11.22 -13.51
CA ALA A 367 16.68 -11.68 -12.47
C ALA A 367 16.98 -11.14 -11.05
N SER A 368 18.03 -10.32 -10.88
CA SER A 368 18.41 -9.80 -9.55
C SER A 368 17.33 -8.87 -8.96
N LYS A 369 17.12 -8.96 -7.64
CA LYS A 369 16.10 -8.20 -6.90
C LYS A 369 16.24 -6.69 -7.11
N SER A 370 17.48 -6.18 -7.14
CA SER A 370 17.78 -4.76 -7.35
C SER A 370 17.33 -4.23 -8.72
N ILE A 371 17.58 -4.98 -9.80
CA ILE A 371 17.12 -4.62 -11.15
C ILE A 371 15.59 -4.57 -11.20
N LYS A 372 14.92 -5.57 -10.62
CA LYS A 372 13.45 -5.61 -10.57
C LYS A 372 12.88 -4.34 -9.92
N TYR A 373 13.51 -3.88 -8.85
CA TYR A 373 13.05 -2.72 -8.07
C TYR A 373 13.30 -1.41 -8.83
N TYR A 374 14.45 -1.32 -9.51
CA TYR A 374 14.81 -0.15 -10.29
C TYR A 374 13.90 0.05 -11.50
N VAL A 375 13.66 -1.02 -12.27
CA VAL A 375 12.78 -0.97 -13.45
C VAL A 375 11.35 -0.61 -13.02
N LEU A 376 10.85 -1.20 -11.93
CA LEU A 376 9.53 -0.87 -11.40
C LEU A 376 9.43 0.62 -10.99
N ASN A 377 10.44 1.15 -10.31
CA ASN A 377 10.50 2.56 -9.94
C ASN A 377 10.49 3.49 -11.16
N CYS A 378 11.26 3.15 -12.21
CA CYS A 378 11.29 3.90 -13.46
C CYS A 378 9.90 3.97 -14.12
N VAL A 379 9.20 2.84 -14.17
CA VAL A 379 7.87 2.72 -14.79
C VAL A 379 6.82 3.48 -14.00
N LEU A 380 6.82 3.36 -12.67
CA LEU A 380 5.94 4.12 -11.78
C LEU A 380 6.14 5.63 -11.95
N GLN A 381 7.38 6.10 -11.96
CA GLN A 381 7.69 7.52 -12.13
C GLN A 381 7.30 8.05 -13.52
N ASN A 382 7.46 7.25 -14.57
CA ASN A 382 7.01 7.63 -15.91
C ASN A 382 5.48 7.68 -16.01
N ALA A 383 4.78 6.73 -15.37
CA ALA A 383 3.32 6.72 -15.32
C ALA A 383 2.76 7.92 -14.54
N LEU A 384 3.36 8.27 -13.40
CA LEU A 384 3.00 9.46 -12.63
C LEU A 384 3.09 10.73 -13.47
N LYS A 385 4.18 10.92 -14.23
CA LYS A 385 4.37 12.08 -15.12
C LYS A 385 3.31 12.22 -16.21
N LEU A 386 2.67 11.12 -16.62
CA LEU A 386 1.72 11.08 -17.72
C LEU A 386 0.25 11.08 -17.25
N SER A 387 0.02 10.97 -15.94
CA SER A 387 -1.31 10.83 -15.35
C SER A 387 -1.86 12.15 -14.82
N PHE A 388 -3.19 12.31 -14.87
CA PHE A 388 -3.89 13.50 -14.39
C PHE A 388 -5.14 13.12 -13.59
N GLY A 389 -5.52 13.95 -12.62
CA GLY A 389 -6.75 13.80 -11.84
C GLY A 389 -6.80 12.51 -11.00
N SER A 390 -7.90 11.76 -11.09
CA SER A 390 -8.14 10.59 -10.22
C SER A 390 -7.24 9.38 -10.48
N ASP A 391 -6.56 9.32 -11.62
CA ASP A 391 -5.58 8.27 -11.90
C ASP A 391 -4.23 8.60 -11.26
N TYR A 392 -3.91 9.90 -11.15
CA TYR A 392 -2.72 10.38 -10.46
C TYR A 392 -2.79 10.10 -8.95
N GLU A 393 -3.93 10.37 -8.31
CA GLU A 393 -4.18 10.02 -6.89
C GLU A 393 -3.90 8.53 -6.60
N LEU A 394 -4.38 7.63 -7.47
CA LEU A 394 -4.24 6.19 -7.29
C LEU A 394 -2.80 5.71 -7.54
N LEU A 395 -2.12 6.27 -8.54
CA LEU A 395 -0.70 6.00 -8.79
C LEU A 395 0.20 6.51 -7.66
N GLU A 396 -0.14 7.63 -7.03
CA GLU A 396 0.61 8.17 -5.90
C GLU A 396 0.52 7.25 -4.68
N ILE A 397 -0.67 6.69 -4.39
CA ILE A 397 -0.84 5.66 -3.35
C ILE A 397 0.05 4.45 -3.66
N TYR A 398 0.07 3.95 -4.90
CA TYR A 398 0.93 2.82 -5.26
C TYR A 398 2.41 3.14 -5.18
N TYR A 399 2.79 4.38 -5.48
CA TYR A 399 4.17 4.83 -5.36
C TYR A 399 4.60 4.85 -3.88
N ALA A 400 3.77 5.42 -3.01
CA ALA A 400 3.98 5.44 -1.57
C ALA A 400 4.08 4.01 -1.00
N ASP A 401 3.12 3.14 -1.32
CA ASP A 401 3.18 1.73 -0.90
C ASP A 401 4.42 1.00 -1.43
N PHE A 402 4.88 1.32 -2.64
CA PHE A 402 6.12 0.78 -3.20
C PHE A 402 7.35 1.26 -2.38
N LEU A 403 7.40 2.53 -1.98
CA LEU A 403 8.46 3.03 -1.11
C LEU A 403 8.43 2.33 0.25
N ASN A 404 7.26 2.22 0.87
CA ASN A 404 7.08 1.58 2.16
C ASN A 404 7.38 0.07 2.11
N LYS A 405 6.53 -0.72 1.43
CA LYS A 405 6.53 -2.19 1.53
C LYS A 405 7.66 -2.86 0.74
N ILE A 406 8.11 -2.24 -0.35
CA ILE A 406 9.07 -2.86 -1.28
C ILE A 406 10.49 -2.34 -1.05
N LYS A 407 10.66 -1.01 -1.01
CA LYS A 407 11.96 -0.40 -0.73
C LYS A 407 12.30 -0.32 0.75
N LYS A 408 11.33 -0.51 1.66
CA LYS A 408 11.50 -0.31 3.11
C LYS A 408 11.95 1.11 3.44
N GLN A 409 11.26 2.08 2.86
CA GLN A 409 11.52 3.51 3.04
C GLN A 409 10.22 4.21 3.50
N PRO A 410 9.74 3.95 4.72
CA PRO A 410 8.46 4.47 5.22
C PRO A 410 8.47 6.00 5.32
N LEU A 411 9.57 6.62 5.75
CA LEU A 411 9.69 8.08 5.81
C LEU A 411 9.56 8.74 4.42
N SER A 412 10.22 8.18 3.40
CA SER A 412 10.10 8.70 2.03
C SER A 412 8.67 8.57 1.50
N SER A 413 7.98 7.47 1.85
CA SER A 413 6.55 7.30 1.55
C SER A 413 5.70 8.38 2.21
N TYR A 414 5.95 8.67 3.49
CA TYR A 414 5.24 9.70 4.25
C TYR A 414 5.38 11.09 3.62
N VAL A 415 6.62 11.48 3.29
CA VAL A 415 6.95 12.79 2.71
C VAL A 415 6.31 12.98 1.33
N GLU A 416 6.33 11.97 0.47
CA GLU A 416 5.69 12.06 -0.86
C GLU A 416 4.16 12.24 -0.76
N LEU A 417 3.51 11.48 0.13
CA LEU A 417 2.06 11.62 0.36
C LEU A 417 1.69 13.00 0.93
N LYS A 418 2.43 13.51 1.93
CA LYS A 418 2.25 14.87 2.46
C LYS A 418 2.49 15.92 1.37
N GLY A 419 3.55 15.76 0.57
CA GLY A 419 3.87 16.63 -0.56
C GLY A 419 2.76 16.68 -1.61
N PHE A 420 2.11 15.55 -1.87
CA PHE A 420 0.94 15.48 -2.75
C PHE A 420 -0.25 16.25 -2.19
N VAL A 421 -0.61 16.01 -0.92
CA VAL A 421 -1.75 16.63 -0.24
C VAL A 421 -1.61 18.16 -0.23
N LEU A 422 -0.40 18.66 0.03
CA LEU A 422 -0.10 20.10 0.02
C LEU A 422 -0.23 20.74 -1.37
N LYS A 423 0.08 20.00 -2.44
CA LYS A 423 0.00 20.51 -3.82
C LYS A 423 -1.44 20.53 -4.38
N HIS A 424 -2.34 19.69 -3.87
CA HIS A 424 -3.66 19.49 -4.47
C HIS A 424 -4.81 19.85 -3.52
N GLN A 425 -5.58 20.89 -3.86
CA GLN A 425 -6.71 21.36 -3.04
C GLN A 425 -7.97 20.49 -3.18
N LYS A 426 -8.16 19.79 -4.31
CA LYS A 426 -9.34 18.97 -4.60
C LYS A 426 -8.96 17.49 -4.67
N ILE A 427 -9.04 16.83 -3.53
CA ILE A 427 -8.68 15.42 -3.33
C ILE A 427 -9.96 14.57 -3.25
N SER A 428 -9.98 13.38 -3.85
CA SER A 428 -11.12 12.44 -3.71
C SER A 428 -11.31 11.95 -2.27
N HIS A 429 -12.55 11.60 -1.92
CA HIS A 429 -12.86 11.07 -0.59
C HIS A 429 -12.16 9.73 -0.32
N HIS A 430 -12.01 8.89 -1.36
CA HIS A 430 -11.23 7.67 -1.24
C HIS A 430 -9.80 7.99 -0.83
N PHE A 431 -9.11 8.87 -1.55
CA PHE A 431 -7.73 9.20 -1.26
C PHE A 431 -7.57 9.77 0.15
N LYS A 432 -8.49 10.64 0.61
CA LYS A 432 -8.47 11.15 1.99
C LYS A 432 -8.57 10.05 3.05
N SER A 433 -9.48 9.09 2.85
CA SER A 433 -9.69 7.98 3.79
C SER A 433 -8.55 6.98 3.79
N THR A 434 -7.94 6.73 2.62
CA THR A 434 -6.85 5.77 2.49
C THR A 434 -5.55 6.36 3.02
N ILE A 435 -5.32 7.66 2.81
CA ILE A 435 -4.14 8.35 3.34
C ILE A 435 -4.16 8.45 4.87
N SER A 436 -5.31 8.68 5.51
CA SER A 436 -5.33 8.74 6.98
C SER A 436 -4.87 7.42 7.59
N TYR A 437 -5.35 6.30 7.07
CA TYR A 437 -4.91 4.97 7.47
C TYR A 437 -3.42 4.72 7.15
N LEU A 438 -2.97 5.11 5.95
CA LEU A 438 -1.57 4.96 5.57
C LEU A 438 -0.64 5.84 6.42
N PHE A 439 -1.08 7.02 6.85
CA PHE A 439 -0.30 7.87 7.74
C PHE A 439 -0.16 7.24 9.13
N GLU A 440 -1.24 6.72 9.70
CA GLU A 440 -1.20 5.98 10.97
C GLU A 440 -0.26 4.76 10.88
N GLU A 441 -0.38 3.95 9.81
CA GLU A 441 0.49 2.78 9.59
C GLU A 441 1.97 3.20 9.44
N LEU A 442 2.25 4.27 8.68
CA LEU A 442 3.61 4.75 8.46
C LEU A 442 4.21 5.35 9.75
N GLU A 443 3.44 6.12 10.50
CA GLU A 443 3.86 6.71 11.78
C GLU A 443 4.21 5.63 12.78
N GLU A 444 3.38 4.59 12.92
CA GLU A 444 3.66 3.45 13.80
C GLU A 444 4.96 2.71 13.40
N ILE A 445 5.17 2.45 12.11
CA ILE A 445 6.40 1.79 11.63
C ILE A 445 7.64 2.64 11.93
N ILE A 446 7.57 3.96 11.68
CA ILE A 446 8.71 4.87 11.90
C ILE A 446 9.05 4.98 13.40
N LEU A 447 8.04 5.06 14.27
CA LEU A 447 8.24 5.08 15.72
C LEU A 447 8.86 3.78 16.24
N ASN A 448 8.39 2.64 15.74
CA ASN A 448 8.91 1.33 16.15
C ASN A 448 10.35 1.08 15.67
N GLU A 449 10.73 1.56 14.47
CA GLU A 449 12.12 1.44 13.99
C GLU A 449 13.10 2.22 14.88
N ASN A 450 12.71 3.39 15.40
CA ASN A 450 13.57 4.17 16.30
C ASN A 450 13.74 3.49 17.67
N ASN A 451 12.67 2.95 18.25
CA ASN A 451 12.72 2.26 19.54
C ASN A 451 13.64 1.02 19.52
N LEU A 452 13.80 0.38 18.36
CA LEU A 452 14.72 -0.77 18.22
C LEU A 452 16.19 -0.34 18.22
N VAL A 453 16.51 0.82 17.63
CA VAL A 453 17.89 1.33 17.57
C VAL A 453 18.40 1.72 18.96
N GLU A 454 17.55 2.33 19.80
CA GLU A 454 17.92 2.71 21.18
C GLU A 454 18.10 1.50 22.12
N ASN A 455 17.32 0.43 21.91
CA ASN A 455 17.40 -0.78 22.75
C ASN A 455 18.60 -1.68 22.40
N GLU A 456 19.03 -1.71 21.14
CA GLU A 456 20.19 -2.51 20.73
C GLU A 456 21.52 -1.92 21.25
N SER A 457 21.65 -0.59 21.34
CA SER A 457 22.83 0.06 21.93
C SER A 457 23.00 -0.26 23.42
N HIS A 458 21.90 -0.26 24.19
CA HIS A 458 21.96 -0.50 25.64
C HIS A 458 22.23 -1.97 26.03
N ASN A 459 21.89 -2.94 25.19
CA ASN A 459 22.08 -4.36 25.51
C ASN A 459 23.52 -4.86 25.31
N TYR A 460 24.28 -4.24 24.39
CA TYR A 460 25.71 -4.56 24.24
C TYR A 460 26.54 -4.06 25.43
N GLU A 461 26.13 -2.95 26.05
CA GLU A 461 26.88 -2.36 27.16
C GLU A 461 26.74 -3.11 28.50
N LYS A 462 25.59 -3.75 28.75
CA LYS A 462 25.37 -4.49 30.00
C LYS A 462 26.19 -5.78 30.12
N ASN A 463 26.37 -6.53 29.02
CA ASN A 463 26.95 -7.87 29.10
C ASN A 463 28.46 -7.92 29.41
N TYR A 464 29.23 -6.84 29.16
CA TYR A 464 30.67 -6.83 29.45
C TYR A 464 30.99 -6.39 30.88
N LEU A 465 30.18 -5.50 31.47
CA LEU A 465 30.37 -4.97 32.82
C LEU A 465 30.20 -6.06 33.89
N ASP A 466 29.25 -6.98 33.67
CA ASP A 466 28.95 -8.08 34.59
C ASP A 466 30.11 -9.07 34.75
N GLN A 467 31.10 -9.09 33.84
CA GLN A 467 32.26 -9.99 33.90
C GLN A 467 33.50 -9.34 34.54
N ILE A 468 33.73 -8.05 34.29
CA ILE A 468 34.95 -7.34 34.70
C ILE A 468 34.84 -6.82 36.13
N LEU A 469 33.69 -6.22 36.47
CA LEU A 469 33.51 -5.54 37.76
C LEU A 469 33.68 -6.46 38.98
N PRO A 470 33.18 -7.72 38.98
CA PRO A 470 33.37 -8.62 40.11
C PRO A 470 34.84 -8.95 40.38
N GLN A 471 35.68 -9.05 39.35
CA GLN A 471 37.10 -9.36 39.50
C GLN A 471 37.88 -8.20 40.12
N VAL A 472 37.57 -6.97 39.72
CA VAL A 472 38.17 -5.76 40.29
C VAL A 472 37.78 -5.63 41.76
N LEU A 473 36.51 -5.85 42.11
CA LEU A 473 36.03 -5.82 43.49
C LEU A 473 36.73 -6.89 44.37
N GLN A 474 36.84 -8.12 43.87
CA GLN A 474 37.56 -9.19 44.58
C GLN A 474 39.02 -8.84 44.86
N LEU A 475 39.71 -8.17 43.94
CA LEU A 475 41.09 -7.70 44.15
C LEU A 475 41.18 -6.59 45.20
N ILE A 476 40.21 -5.67 45.22
CA ILE A 476 40.15 -4.63 46.24
C ILE A 476 39.96 -5.25 47.64
N ASP A 477 39.04 -6.20 47.77
CA ASP A 477 38.79 -6.92 49.03
C ASP A 477 40.05 -7.64 49.51
N LYS A 478 40.78 -8.31 48.61
CA LYS A 478 42.07 -8.95 48.93
C LYS A 478 43.15 -7.96 49.31
N LYS A 479 43.20 -6.78 48.68
CA LYS A 479 44.15 -5.73 49.06
C LYS A 479 43.87 -5.22 50.47
N ILE A 480 42.59 -5.05 50.83
CA ILE A 480 42.15 -4.69 52.18
C ILE A 480 42.53 -5.78 53.17
N GLU A 481 42.33 -7.05 52.82
CA GLU A 481 42.72 -8.20 53.65
C GLU A 481 44.23 -8.18 53.93
N ILE A 482 45.07 -7.99 52.91
CA ILE A 482 46.52 -7.89 53.05
C ILE A 482 46.92 -6.75 53.98
N TRP A 483 46.30 -5.57 53.83
CA TRP A 483 46.54 -4.45 54.74
C TRP A 483 46.13 -4.77 56.16
N SER A 484 45.00 -5.48 56.35
CA SER A 484 44.54 -5.88 57.68
C SER A 484 45.52 -6.85 58.35
N GLU A 485 46.07 -7.80 57.60
CA GLU A 485 47.09 -8.75 58.08
C GLU A 485 48.42 -8.04 58.38
N GLN A 486 48.83 -7.08 57.54
CA GLN A 486 50.01 -6.24 57.81
C GLN A 486 49.87 -5.42 59.09
N ILE A 487 48.67 -4.87 59.36
CA ILE A 487 48.39 -4.10 60.58
C ILE A 487 48.37 -5.02 61.81
N ARG A 488 47.82 -6.22 61.69
CA ARG A 488 47.80 -7.23 62.77
C ARG A 488 49.21 -7.73 63.14
N GLY A 489 50.14 -7.66 62.18
CA GLY A 489 51.50 -8.13 62.32
C GLY A 489 51.62 -9.57 61.81
N LEU A 490 52.70 -9.82 61.07
CA LEU A 490 53.02 -11.14 60.51
C LEU A 490 54.19 -11.74 61.26
N ASP A 491 54.13 -13.05 61.50
CA ASP A 491 55.15 -13.77 62.29
C ASP A 491 56.50 -13.82 61.57
N THR A 492 56.51 -13.89 60.24
CA THR A 492 57.75 -13.90 59.43
C THR A 492 57.65 -13.05 58.17
N ILE A 493 58.82 -12.61 57.66
CA ILE A 493 58.94 -11.93 56.36
C ILE A 493 58.48 -12.84 55.20
N TYR A 494 58.62 -14.17 55.35
CA TYR A 494 58.20 -15.13 54.34
C TYR A 494 56.67 -15.21 54.20
N ASP A 495 55.92 -14.96 55.28
CA ASP A 495 54.46 -14.91 55.22
C ASP A 495 53.98 -13.68 54.45
N LEU A 496 54.67 -12.54 54.63
CA LEU A 496 54.45 -11.33 53.85
C LEU A 496 54.76 -11.57 52.36
N GLU A 497 55.90 -12.21 52.07
CA GLU A 497 56.30 -12.55 50.69
C GLU A 497 55.23 -13.41 50.01
N LYS A 498 54.73 -14.45 50.71
CA LYS A 498 53.71 -15.36 50.18
C LYS A 498 52.38 -14.65 49.91
N LEU A 499 51.95 -13.75 50.81
CA LEU A 499 50.74 -12.94 50.62
C LEU A 499 50.87 -11.98 49.43
N ILE A 500 51.99 -11.26 49.33
CA ILE A 500 52.26 -10.32 48.23
C ILE A 500 52.37 -11.06 46.89
N PHE A 501 53.03 -12.22 46.87
CA PHE A 501 53.19 -13.01 45.66
C PHE A 501 51.87 -13.61 45.16
N GLY A 502 50.98 -14.02 46.08
CA GLY A 502 49.63 -14.45 45.73
C GLY A 502 48.83 -13.32 45.09
N TYR A 503 48.86 -12.13 45.71
CA TYR A 503 48.19 -10.94 45.21
C TYR A 503 48.70 -10.48 43.84
N SER A 504 50.02 -10.44 43.65
CA SER A 504 50.62 -9.98 42.39
C SER A 504 50.21 -10.85 41.19
N LYS A 505 50.06 -12.16 41.37
CA LYS A 505 49.53 -13.06 40.32
C LYS A 505 48.12 -12.69 39.91
N GLU A 506 47.25 -12.40 40.86
CA GLU A 506 45.85 -12.06 40.57
C GLU A 506 45.71 -10.69 39.93
N VAL A 507 46.57 -9.73 40.33
CA VAL A 507 46.65 -8.42 39.69
C VAL A 507 46.99 -8.57 38.20
N VAL A 508 47.97 -9.42 37.85
CA VAL A 508 48.34 -9.67 36.44
C VAL A 508 47.19 -10.32 35.66
N ILE A 509 46.49 -11.30 36.24
CA ILE A 509 45.35 -11.96 35.59
C ILE A 509 44.22 -10.95 35.31
N CYS A 510 43.91 -10.08 36.28
CA CYS A 510 42.89 -9.05 36.11
C CYS A 510 43.34 -8.01 35.08
N GLN A 511 44.61 -7.62 35.08
CA GLN A 511 45.19 -6.72 34.09
C GLN A 511 45.05 -7.28 32.66
N ASP A 512 45.41 -8.54 32.43
CA ASP A 512 45.27 -9.19 31.12
C ASP A 512 43.81 -9.28 30.68
N THR A 513 42.91 -9.52 31.63
CA THR A 513 41.47 -9.58 31.37
C THR A 513 40.93 -8.20 30.99
N LEU A 514 41.28 -7.16 31.75
CA LEU A 514 40.94 -5.78 31.44
C LEU A 514 41.48 -5.37 30.06
N GLN A 515 42.74 -5.68 29.75
CA GLN A 515 43.34 -5.37 28.46
C GLN A 515 42.64 -6.10 27.31
N LYS A 516 42.25 -7.36 27.50
CA LYS A 516 41.53 -8.15 26.50
C LYS A 516 40.15 -7.59 26.19
N TYR A 517 39.39 -7.20 27.21
CA TYR A 517 38.01 -6.74 27.03
C TYR A 517 37.93 -5.25 26.66
N LEU A 518 38.77 -4.41 27.25
CA LEU A 518 38.80 -2.98 26.98
C LEU A 518 39.63 -2.61 25.75
N GLN A 519 40.49 -3.52 25.26
CA GLN A 519 41.44 -3.27 24.17
C GLN A 519 42.40 -2.10 24.45
N ILE A 520 42.70 -1.84 25.72
CA ILE A 520 43.60 -0.78 26.18
C ILE A 520 44.84 -1.43 26.77
N ASP A 521 46.03 -1.07 26.28
CA ASP A 521 47.25 -1.31 27.04
C ASP A 521 47.32 -0.34 28.22
N LEU A 522 46.99 -0.85 29.41
CA LEU A 522 46.93 -0.09 30.67
C LEU A 522 48.28 0.57 31.04
N LEU A 523 49.38 0.12 30.46
CA LEU A 523 50.73 0.67 30.70
C LEU A 523 51.12 1.75 29.67
N LYS A 524 50.36 1.92 28.58
CA LYS A 524 50.63 2.90 27.52
C LYS A 524 49.65 4.06 27.54
N PHE A 525 50.15 5.21 27.99
CA PHE A 525 49.40 6.45 28.10
C PHE A 525 48.64 6.87 26.82
N ASN A 526 49.25 6.73 25.64
CA ASN A 526 48.65 7.15 24.36
C ASN A 526 47.41 6.34 23.98
N GLU A 527 47.16 5.20 24.64
CA GLU A 527 46.00 4.37 24.40
C GLU A 527 44.83 4.75 25.30
N ILE A 528 45.10 5.25 26.52
CA ILE A 528 44.08 5.74 27.47
C ILE A 528 43.31 6.94 26.87
N GLN A 529 44.00 7.86 26.19
CA GLN A 529 43.35 9.01 25.51
C GLN A 529 42.44 8.62 24.33
N LYS A 530 42.53 7.38 23.83
CA LYS A 530 41.71 6.92 22.69
C LYS A 530 40.38 6.32 23.14
N VAL A 531 40.23 6.04 24.42
CA VAL A 531 39.04 5.42 25.01
C VAL A 531 37.93 6.46 25.08
N LYS A 532 36.74 6.09 24.61
CA LYS A 532 35.60 7.00 24.53
C LYS A 532 34.50 6.68 25.53
N SER A 533 34.53 5.51 26.16
CA SER A 533 33.54 5.13 27.16
C SER A 533 33.94 5.64 28.53
N VAL A 534 33.04 6.42 29.15
CA VAL A 534 33.20 6.90 30.53
C VAL A 534 33.27 5.73 31.52
N ILE A 535 32.47 4.68 31.30
CA ILE A 535 32.42 3.54 32.22
C ILE A 535 33.72 2.74 32.17
N GLU A 536 34.27 2.51 30.98
CA GLU A 536 35.56 1.84 30.80
C GLU A 536 36.69 2.62 31.48
N LEU A 537 36.75 3.93 31.23
CA LEU A 537 37.73 4.82 31.85
C LEU A 537 37.57 4.89 33.38
N ARG A 538 36.37 4.72 33.94
CA ARG A 538 36.15 4.65 35.40
C ARG A 538 36.67 3.36 35.98
N ILE A 539 36.40 2.22 35.35
CA ILE A 539 36.93 0.93 35.80
C ILE A 539 38.46 0.94 35.73
N THR A 540 39.02 1.49 34.65
CA THR A 540 40.48 1.68 34.52
C THR A 540 41.04 2.62 35.58
N SER A 541 40.38 3.74 35.87
CA SER A 541 40.78 4.68 36.94
C SER A 541 40.80 3.99 38.30
N ILE A 542 39.76 3.22 38.65
CA ILE A 542 39.67 2.46 39.90
C ILE A 542 40.79 1.43 39.99
N PHE A 543 41.04 0.68 38.92
CA PHE A 543 42.11 -0.31 38.88
C PHE A 543 43.50 0.33 39.06
N LEU A 544 43.79 1.40 38.33
CA LEU A 544 45.06 2.12 38.43
C LEU A 544 45.25 2.74 39.82
N LEU A 545 44.22 3.39 40.35
CA LEU A 545 44.28 4.09 41.64
C LEU A 545 44.35 3.12 42.82
N ILE A 546 43.38 2.20 42.91
CA ILE A 546 43.17 1.38 44.09
C ILE A 546 44.05 0.13 44.07
N ILE A 547 44.25 -0.52 42.92
CA ILE A 547 45.01 -1.77 42.83
C ILE A 547 46.50 -1.47 42.61
N LEU A 548 46.83 -0.63 41.63
CA LEU A 548 48.22 -0.33 41.26
C LEU A 548 48.85 0.88 41.99
N ASN A 549 48.05 1.66 42.74
CA ASN A 549 48.50 2.91 43.38
C ASN A 549 49.12 3.93 42.40
N ASP A 550 48.71 3.90 41.12
CA ASP A 550 49.16 4.80 40.07
C ASP A 550 48.24 6.03 39.96
N PHE A 551 48.49 6.98 40.85
CA PHE A 551 47.75 8.24 40.91
C PHE A 551 47.85 9.05 39.61
N TYR A 552 48.99 8.98 38.92
CA TYR A 552 49.23 9.78 37.73
C TYR A 552 48.37 9.30 36.57
N ASN A 553 48.34 8.00 36.28
CA ASN A 553 47.53 7.49 35.19
C ASN A 553 46.03 7.51 35.52
N SER A 554 45.64 7.31 36.79
CA SER A 554 44.25 7.50 37.22
C SER A 554 43.75 8.94 37.02
N LEU A 555 44.53 9.95 37.42
CA LEU A 555 44.17 11.36 37.24
C LEU A 555 43.91 11.69 35.76
N LYS A 556 44.63 11.05 34.84
CA LYS A 556 44.42 11.25 33.40
C LYS A 556 43.16 10.59 32.87
N CYS A 557 42.79 9.41 33.40
CA CYS A 557 41.47 8.84 33.13
C CYS A 557 40.36 9.79 33.61
N GLU A 558 40.54 10.44 34.77
CA GLU A 558 39.60 11.46 35.28
C GLU A 558 39.48 12.67 34.35
N GLN A 559 40.61 13.19 33.85
CA GLN A 559 40.64 14.30 32.90
C GLN A 559 39.95 13.92 31.58
N GLN A 560 40.24 12.73 31.03
CA GLN A 560 39.61 12.26 29.80
C GLN A 560 38.10 12.08 29.97
N ILE A 561 37.64 11.63 31.15
CA ILE A 561 36.21 11.54 31.44
C ILE A 561 35.57 12.92 31.51
N GLN A 562 36.23 13.90 32.13
CA GLN A 562 35.73 15.28 32.12
C GLN A 562 35.66 15.83 30.69
N GLU A 563 36.66 15.56 29.84
CA GLU A 563 36.62 15.95 28.43
C GLU A 563 35.48 15.27 27.67
N ILE A 564 35.28 13.96 27.83
CA ILE A 564 34.17 13.23 27.20
C ILE A 564 32.83 13.76 27.68
N LEU A 565 32.65 13.96 28.99
CA LEU A 565 31.42 14.51 29.54
C LEU A 565 31.19 15.96 29.09
N GLN A 566 32.24 16.76 28.93
CA GLN A 566 32.12 18.10 28.35
C GLN A 566 31.71 18.04 26.88
N ILE A 567 32.28 17.10 26.10
CA ILE A 567 31.91 16.86 24.71
C ILE A 567 30.46 16.36 24.61
N GLU A 568 30.03 15.42 25.44
CA GLU A 568 28.66 14.89 25.52
C GLU A 568 27.64 15.92 25.98
N ASN A 569 27.96 16.73 26.99
CA ASN A 569 27.10 17.83 27.42
C ASN A 569 27.08 18.99 26.39
N SER A 570 28.09 19.08 25.52
CA SER A 570 28.15 20.03 24.42
C SER A 570 27.57 19.50 23.11
N LEU A 571 27.25 18.21 23.02
CA LEU A 571 26.59 17.60 21.87
C LEU A 571 25.12 18.04 21.91
N PRO A 572 24.72 19.00 21.05
CA PRO A 572 23.31 19.33 20.93
C PRO A 572 22.63 18.21 20.15
N ASN A 573 21.31 18.18 20.19
CA ASN A 573 20.44 17.45 19.28
C ASN A 573 20.70 17.87 17.80
N ASP A 574 21.82 17.43 17.22
CA ASP A 574 22.29 17.78 15.87
C ASP A 574 21.87 16.75 14.81
N VAL A 575 20.98 15.83 15.17
CA VAL A 575 20.40 14.87 14.25
C VAL A 575 18.93 15.24 14.08
N ILE A 576 18.57 15.72 12.88
CA ILE A 576 17.16 15.75 12.46
C ILE A 576 16.64 14.32 12.57
N SER A 577 15.85 14.05 13.60
CA SER A 577 15.28 12.73 13.82
C SER A 577 14.09 12.53 12.89
N ASN A 578 13.75 11.27 12.63
CA ASN A 578 12.53 10.96 11.89
C ASN A 578 11.28 11.50 12.61
N ILE A 579 11.36 11.65 13.95
CA ILE A 579 10.30 12.20 14.81
C ILE A 579 10.11 13.70 14.55
N ASP A 580 11.20 14.44 14.36
CA ASP A 580 11.14 15.88 14.01
C ASP A 580 10.46 16.12 12.65
N ILE A 581 10.67 15.20 11.70
CA ILE A 581 10.00 15.23 10.39
C ILE A 581 8.52 14.83 10.52
N LEU A 582 8.17 13.87 11.38
CA LEU A 582 6.78 13.43 11.60
C LEU A 582 5.93 14.51 12.28
N HIS A 583 6.49 15.24 13.26
CA HIS A 583 5.77 16.28 13.99
C HIS A 583 5.72 17.63 13.26
N ASP A 584 6.25 17.73 12.03
CA ASP A 584 6.44 18.99 11.31
C ASP A 584 7.24 20.02 12.16
N ASN A 585 8.09 19.55 13.09
CA ASN A 585 8.94 20.35 13.96
C ASN A 585 10.22 20.82 13.24
N LEU A 586 10.10 21.15 11.95
CA LEU A 586 11.20 21.62 11.12
C LEU A 586 10.73 22.80 10.28
N CYS A 587 11.39 23.94 10.45
CA CYS A 587 11.14 25.11 9.64
C CYS A 587 12.41 25.52 8.88
N LEU A 588 12.36 25.45 7.55
CA LEU A 588 13.43 25.96 6.69
C LEU A 588 13.25 27.47 6.51
N VAL A 589 14.21 28.28 6.94
CA VAL A 589 14.18 29.74 6.73
C VAL A 589 15.26 30.15 5.72
N MET A 590 14.85 30.67 4.57
CA MET A 590 15.78 31.19 3.56
C MET A 590 16.15 32.64 3.88
N VAL A 591 17.43 32.89 4.03
CA VAL A 591 17.97 34.20 4.38
C VAL A 591 18.78 34.78 3.22
N SER A 592 18.66 36.09 3.00
CA SER A 592 19.48 36.79 2.01
C SER A 592 20.89 37.05 2.55
N MET A 593 21.90 36.51 1.86
CA MET A 593 23.30 36.71 2.23
C MET A 593 23.89 38.02 1.69
N VAL A 594 23.35 38.55 0.59
CA VAL A 594 23.99 39.63 -0.19
C VAL A 594 23.17 40.92 -0.27
N LYS A 595 21.87 40.83 -0.54
CA LYS A 595 20.97 41.98 -0.69
C LYS A 595 20.02 42.04 0.52
N ASP A 596 20.07 43.10 1.33
CA ASP A 596 19.44 43.20 2.66
C ASP A 596 19.81 42.01 3.56
N ARG A 597 20.97 42.11 4.21
CA ARG A 597 21.57 41.02 5.00
C ARG A 597 20.61 40.50 6.05
N GLY A 598 20.50 39.18 6.18
CA GLY A 598 19.59 38.60 7.15
C GLY A 598 18.11 38.65 6.74
N PHE A 599 17.76 39.23 5.60
CA PHE A 599 16.36 39.33 5.17
C PHE A 599 15.75 37.96 4.87
N ILE A 600 14.59 37.69 5.44
CA ILE A 600 13.87 36.42 5.26
C ILE A 600 13.14 36.44 3.93
N LYS A 601 13.58 35.58 3.01
CA LYS A 601 12.98 35.43 1.67
C LYS A 601 11.81 34.46 1.62
N ASN A 602 11.49 33.81 2.74
CA ASN A 602 10.41 32.84 2.78
C ASN A 602 9.04 33.48 2.52
N THR A 603 8.27 32.86 1.63
CA THR A 603 6.89 33.26 1.32
C THR A 603 5.85 32.61 2.23
N LYS A 604 6.20 31.56 2.99
CA LYS A 604 5.28 30.81 3.85
C LYS A 604 5.43 31.21 5.33
N LYS A 605 4.93 32.39 5.69
CA LYS A 605 5.03 32.97 7.04
C LYS A 605 4.28 32.15 8.11
N HIS A 606 3.16 31.53 7.76
CA HIS A 606 2.42 30.61 8.65
C HIS A 606 3.26 29.45 9.21
N GLN A 607 4.18 28.88 8.44
CA GLN A 607 5.01 27.75 8.92
C GLN A 607 6.07 28.20 9.93
N ILE A 608 6.60 29.40 9.73
CA ILE A 608 7.54 30.03 10.66
C ILE A 608 6.79 30.36 11.96
N ALA A 609 5.60 30.94 11.86
CA ALA A 609 4.73 31.24 12.99
C ALA A 609 4.44 30.01 13.85
N ASN A 610 3.98 28.92 13.23
CA ASN A 610 3.70 27.68 13.96
C ASN A 610 4.94 27.05 14.60
N TYR A 611 6.11 27.12 13.96
CA TYR A 611 7.35 26.54 14.48
C TYR A 611 7.88 27.29 15.72
N PHE A 612 7.80 28.63 15.70
CA PHE A 612 8.24 29.47 16.82
C PHE A 612 7.14 29.73 17.86
N GLY A 613 5.92 29.23 17.64
CA GLY A 613 4.76 29.46 18.51
C GLY A 613 4.26 30.91 18.51
N LEU A 614 4.47 31.64 17.39
CA LEU A 614 4.09 33.04 17.21
C LEU A 614 2.80 33.16 16.39
N GLU A 615 2.15 34.31 16.48
CA GLU A 615 1.03 34.62 15.59
C GLU A 615 1.52 35.02 14.19
N VAL A 616 0.70 34.76 13.18
CA VAL A 616 1.09 34.96 11.76
C VAL A 616 1.36 36.44 11.47
N GLU A 617 0.56 37.32 12.07
CA GLU A 617 0.67 38.77 11.97
C GLU A 617 1.99 39.27 12.59
N GLU A 618 2.45 38.66 13.68
CA GLU A 618 3.74 38.95 14.30
C GLU A 618 4.89 38.57 13.36
N VAL A 619 4.82 37.40 12.71
CA VAL A 619 5.86 36.93 11.76
C VAL A 619 5.87 37.74 10.46
N GLU A 620 4.74 38.29 10.04
CA GLU A 620 4.68 39.22 8.91
C GLU A 620 5.42 40.53 9.18
N SER A 621 5.43 41.01 10.43
CA SER A 621 6.19 42.20 10.83
C SER A 621 7.70 41.97 10.86
N ILE A 622 8.15 40.72 10.97
CA ILE A 622 9.56 40.37 11.10
C ILE A 622 10.19 40.12 9.72
N ASN A 623 11.04 41.06 9.29
CA ASN A 623 11.71 41.02 7.99
C ASN A 623 13.10 40.38 8.02
N HIS A 624 13.77 40.34 9.18
CA HIS A 624 15.14 39.84 9.31
C HIS A 624 15.24 38.67 10.30
N ILE A 625 16.06 37.68 9.97
CA ILE A 625 16.28 36.47 10.79
C ILE A 625 16.86 36.78 12.17
N ASN A 626 17.60 37.87 12.28
CA ASN A 626 18.21 38.31 13.54
C ASN A 626 17.16 38.64 14.62
N LEU A 627 15.91 38.87 14.22
CA LEU A 627 14.78 39.10 15.11
C LEU A 627 14.06 37.80 15.50
N PHE A 628 14.39 36.67 14.88
CA PHE A 628 13.84 35.34 15.17
C PHE A 628 14.75 34.48 16.05
N ILE A 629 16.07 34.73 16.02
CA ILE A 629 17.05 33.89 16.71
C ILE A 629 17.49 34.54 18.03
N PRO A 630 17.82 33.75 19.07
CA PRO A 630 18.37 34.26 20.31
C PRO A 630 19.60 35.16 20.09
N GLN A 631 19.75 36.20 20.90
CA GLN A 631 20.73 37.27 20.71
C GLN A 631 22.18 36.77 20.61
N TYR A 632 22.53 35.71 21.35
CA TYR A 632 23.85 35.08 21.26
C TYR A 632 24.11 34.40 19.89
N LEU A 633 23.09 33.88 19.21
CA LEU A 633 23.19 33.35 17.85
C LEU A 633 23.17 34.46 16.80
N VAL A 634 22.54 35.60 17.08
CA VAL A 634 22.54 36.76 16.17
C VAL A 634 23.95 37.21 15.88
N GLU A 635 24.80 37.32 16.91
CA GLU A 635 26.17 37.77 16.77
C GLU A 635 27.00 36.80 15.92
N ILE A 636 26.90 35.50 16.22
CA ILE A 636 27.58 34.43 15.47
C ILE A 636 27.10 34.39 14.01
N HIS A 637 25.78 34.43 13.80
CA HIS A 637 25.17 34.43 12.47
C HIS A 637 25.57 35.67 11.66
N THR A 638 25.60 36.85 12.28
CA THR A 638 25.95 38.10 11.59
C THR A 638 27.43 38.14 11.24
N GLN A 639 28.32 37.69 12.14
CA GLN A 639 29.74 37.50 11.85
C GLN A 639 29.96 36.48 10.74
N PHE A 640 29.18 35.40 10.72
CA PHE A 640 29.23 34.39 9.66
C PHE A 640 28.83 34.96 8.29
N LEU A 641 27.72 35.70 8.21
CA LEU A 641 27.29 36.38 6.99
C LEU A 641 28.35 37.37 6.49
N GLN A 642 28.97 38.08 7.41
CA GLN A 642 29.99 39.08 7.10
C GLN A 642 31.29 38.44 6.61
N SER A 643 31.76 37.38 7.27
CA SER A 643 32.92 36.59 6.85
C SER A 643 32.72 36.01 5.45
N TYR A 644 31.52 35.51 5.13
CA TYR A 644 31.19 34.99 3.80
C TYR A 644 31.27 36.06 2.70
N LEU A 645 30.83 37.29 2.98
CA LEU A 645 30.93 38.39 2.03
C LEU A 645 32.36 38.85 1.79
N GLU A 646 33.17 38.90 2.86
CA GLU A 646 34.55 39.37 2.81
C GLU A 646 35.48 38.37 2.11
N THR A 647 35.24 37.07 2.29
CA THR A 647 36.13 36.02 1.79
C THR A 647 35.56 35.22 0.61
N ALA A 648 34.28 35.43 0.26
CA ALA A 648 33.49 34.58 -0.66
C ALA A 648 33.49 33.08 -0.27
N GLN A 649 33.89 32.76 0.96
CA GLN A 649 34.05 31.42 1.51
C GLN A 649 33.43 31.38 2.90
N THR A 650 32.83 30.26 3.30
CA THR A 650 32.34 30.13 4.69
C THR A 650 33.39 29.40 5.53
N SER A 651 33.58 29.81 6.77
CA SER A 651 34.38 29.07 7.76
C SER A 651 33.86 27.63 7.96
N LEU A 652 32.54 27.43 7.83
CA LEU A 652 31.90 26.11 7.83
C LEU A 652 32.36 25.20 6.69
N PHE A 653 32.60 25.72 5.47
CA PHE A 653 33.13 24.92 4.36
C PHE A 653 34.60 24.54 4.57
N HIS A 654 35.38 25.40 5.23
CA HIS A 654 36.80 25.15 5.45
C HIS A 654 37.04 24.07 6.52
N GLN A 655 36.24 24.08 7.61
CA GLN A 655 36.22 23.00 8.61
C GLN A 655 35.71 21.67 8.00
N TYR A 656 34.74 21.73 7.09
CA TYR A 656 34.22 20.55 6.40
C TYR A 656 35.26 19.84 5.51
N GLN A 657 36.15 20.58 4.84
CA GLN A 657 37.24 19.97 4.04
C GLN A 657 38.26 19.23 4.90
N ILE A 658 38.47 19.66 6.14
CA ILE A 658 39.43 19.06 7.07
C ILE A 658 38.84 17.77 7.70
N HIS A 659 37.53 17.70 7.92
CA HIS A 659 36.85 16.50 8.43
C HIS A 659 36.42 15.46 7.36
N ASN A 660 36.39 15.83 6.07
CA ASN A 660 35.82 15.00 4.99
C ASN A 660 36.70 13.86 4.43
N LYS A 661 37.69 13.34 5.17
CA LYS A 661 38.36 12.09 4.76
C LYS A 661 37.60 10.82 5.17
N GLN A 662 36.60 10.87 6.05
CA GLN A 662 36.05 9.64 6.65
C GLN A 662 34.56 9.31 6.44
N ASN A 663 33.65 10.23 6.07
CA ASN A 663 32.22 9.86 5.95
C ASN A 663 31.52 10.45 4.71
N TRP A 664 31.50 9.69 3.62
CA TRP A 664 31.08 10.13 2.28
C TRP A 664 29.63 9.73 1.92
N LYS A 665 28.91 9.02 2.79
CA LYS A 665 27.57 8.47 2.47
C LYS A 665 26.39 9.37 2.89
N ILE A 666 26.55 10.25 3.86
CA ILE A 666 25.45 11.09 4.38
C ILE A 666 25.36 12.42 3.60
N THR A 667 26.48 12.92 3.09
CA THR A 667 26.60 14.19 2.35
C THR A 667 25.94 14.20 0.97
N LEU A 668 25.67 13.03 0.38
CA LEU A 668 25.09 12.92 -0.96
C LEU A 668 23.60 13.32 -1.00
N VAL A 669 22.90 13.23 0.14
CA VAL A 669 21.48 13.65 0.26
C VAL A 669 21.37 15.18 0.36
N PHE A 670 22.24 15.82 1.14
CA PHE A 670 22.30 17.28 1.25
C PHE A 670 22.75 17.95 -0.06
N LEU A 671 23.73 17.35 -0.76
CA LEU A 671 24.19 17.86 -2.06
C LEU A 671 23.11 17.70 -3.15
N MET A 672 22.29 16.64 -3.11
CA MET A 672 21.20 16.44 -4.08
C MET A 672 20.06 17.45 -3.93
N ILE A 673 19.74 17.88 -2.70
CA ILE A 673 18.71 18.91 -2.46
C ILE A 673 19.19 20.27 -2.98
N ILE A 674 20.46 20.61 -2.76
CA ILE A 674 21.07 21.85 -3.27
C ILE A 674 21.21 21.81 -4.81
N LEU A 675 21.60 20.68 -5.40
CA LEU A 675 21.68 20.51 -6.86
C LEU A 675 20.31 20.51 -7.53
N GLN A 676 19.26 19.96 -6.91
CA GLN A 676 17.90 20.02 -7.44
C GLN A 676 17.33 21.46 -7.42
N LEU A 677 17.65 22.24 -6.38
CA LEU A 677 17.29 23.67 -6.33
C LEU A 677 18.06 24.50 -7.35
N HIS A 678 19.33 24.17 -7.62
CA HIS A 678 20.14 24.87 -8.61
C HIS A 678 19.73 24.55 -10.06
N VAL A 679 19.27 23.32 -10.34
CA VAL A 679 18.69 22.95 -11.65
C VAL A 679 17.32 23.61 -11.86
N TYR A 680 16.53 23.81 -10.80
CA TYR A 680 15.24 24.50 -10.89
C TYR A 680 15.40 26.01 -11.14
N GLN A 681 16.46 26.64 -10.62
CA GLN A 681 16.78 28.05 -10.91
C GLN A 681 17.36 28.25 -12.33
N LYS A 682 17.98 27.22 -12.92
CA LYS A 682 18.56 27.29 -14.28
C LYS A 682 17.53 27.32 -15.42
N LEU A 683 16.25 27.05 -15.13
CA LEU A 683 15.19 26.97 -16.14
C LEU A 683 14.32 28.24 -16.28
N ARG A 684 14.61 29.33 -15.57
CA ARG A 684 13.70 30.51 -15.57
C ARG A 684 14.27 31.87 -15.98
N LYS A 685 15.49 31.99 -16.49
CA LYS A 685 15.91 33.24 -17.16
C LYS A 685 16.85 32.96 -18.33
N HIS A 686 16.34 33.18 -19.55
CA HIS A 686 17.15 33.34 -20.76
C HIS A 686 17.86 34.71 -20.77
N GLN A 687 19.00 34.74 -21.47
CA GLN A 687 19.70 35.89 -22.04
C GLN A 687 20.34 36.91 -21.07
N SER A 688 21.65 36.79 -20.85
CA SER A 688 22.64 37.76 -21.36
C SER A 688 24.07 37.40 -20.90
N SER A 689 24.92 37.17 -21.89
CA SER A 689 26.37 37.43 -22.01
C SER A 689 27.36 37.29 -20.83
N SER A 690 28.48 36.63 -21.18
CA SER A 690 29.89 37.00 -20.89
C SER A 690 30.54 36.73 -19.53
N TYR A 691 29.85 36.29 -18.48
CA TYR A 691 30.52 36.07 -17.17
C TYR A 691 31.15 34.68 -16.98
N LEU A 692 30.71 33.65 -17.72
CA LEU A 692 31.17 32.26 -17.54
C LEU A 692 32.54 31.94 -18.16
N MET A 693 33.08 32.81 -19.04
CA MET A 693 34.41 32.62 -19.63
C MET A 693 35.57 33.15 -18.77
N ARG A 694 35.31 33.94 -17.71
CA ARG A 694 36.37 34.43 -16.81
C ARG A 694 36.62 33.52 -15.60
N VAL A 695 35.67 32.65 -15.24
CA VAL A 695 35.84 31.70 -14.11
C VAL A 695 36.62 30.44 -14.53
N ALA A 696 36.60 30.09 -15.83
CA ALA A 696 37.36 28.95 -16.36
C ALA A 696 38.89 29.20 -16.50
N ARG A 697 39.39 30.41 -16.19
CA ARG A 697 40.83 30.73 -16.14
C ARG A 697 41.40 30.80 -14.72
N PHE A 698 40.57 30.60 -13.69
CA PHE A 698 40.99 30.65 -12.28
C PHE A 698 41.12 29.25 -11.64
N TYR A 699 40.91 28.18 -12.42
CA TYR A 699 41.05 26.77 -12.00
C TYR A 699 41.79 25.92 -13.06
N GLN A 700 42.83 26.49 -13.67
CA GLN A 700 44.12 25.79 -13.74
C GLN A 700 44.82 26.05 -12.41
#